data_AF-A0A2E3Q1H2-F1
#
_entry.id   AF-A0A2E3Q1H2-F1
#
_cell.length_a   1.000
_cell.length_b   1.000
_cell.length_c   1.000
_cell.angle_alpha   90.00
_cell.angle_beta   90.00
_cell.angle_gamma   90.00
#
_symmetry.space_group_name_H-M   'P 1'
#
loop_
_entity.id
_entity.type
_entity.pdbx_description
1 polymer ?
#
loop_
_entity_poly.entity_id
_entity_poly.type
_entity_poly.pdbx_seq_one_letter_code
_entity_poly.pdbx_strand_id
1 'polypeptide(L)'
;MSRPRRFTFDTVPALLVVLLGFAVPEALAAPIGQDEVERFVQVDAEEDRRWIGAGWQPSRLQDWRILEGRLVNDDARLPVRTAHALEFRLDPDAPSAPIVIRTTVRPWGDAPLEADAFAGILLGAGGSEVDPRLTAMVQQVPAPDGGMLCVMDGERAPRIIDFSTEKQGGFSWTLPRDTTLESLRSVEGSQVQLANGGMTTGPVTVSVTITPRKGDRFDLRLELGGGDLIHGVAVVKDLPRERIDGGLALVGHRGVRKPRLGWEFEGMSIRSSDLDAWIDDEDLSWGPVLATTYTLDRNDDGMHALRLTALFPPLEAEDLGEVALELETRDGAWRPVASEVLEDGSFTVRYAVPDVDEHMGRRFRVRGECNGRPFKWIGELHDPPEDRPLRIASLNCVKNVTAHKAWNRQGVWYPHEDLVERVDVHRPDFYFFAGDQIYEGDVTPVDRSRIVLDYHTKYQRWLRSFGELVRDRPSVIIPDDHDVYHGNIWGAGGILAKARDGMTQQDAGGYKLSADMVNAVHRTQVGNLPECMVPGPIGQGIDPYTTRLRYGPVDFAIVADRMWKDSATVKVPEAKVRNGWFKNPDFDPRDADVEGAEFLGPTQEAFLEGWASDRDPKSPRKIVLSQTPWVNVATLPPGRDDGVVPRLTIHKAGEYAEDDEPAADTDSGGWPQTARTRAVRSLAEADALHLCGDQHLGSLVQYGIDEHRDGSFAFTPPAVANTWPRRWMPVERGGNPWEGAPRYAGDFEDGFGNLVTVFVVTNPEDRRLEPRRLFDLSPGYGIVEVDPEDGSLLLEAWPRWADPTEDAQQYDGFPFEIPRAAP
;
A
#
# COMPACT_ATOMS: atom_id res chain seq x y z
N MET A 1 -22.78 70.42 -25.73
CA MET A 1 -22.42 71.64 -26.51
C MET A 1 -21.58 72.55 -25.62
N SER A 2 -20.55 73.17 -26.22
CA SER A 2 -19.71 74.29 -25.73
C SER A 2 -18.63 74.03 -24.64
N ARG A 3 -17.39 74.03 -25.14
CA ARG A 3 -16.08 74.29 -24.48
C ARG A 3 -15.99 75.74 -23.88
N PRO A 4 -14.80 76.28 -23.48
CA PRO A 4 -13.88 75.93 -22.39
C PRO A 4 -13.40 77.18 -21.59
N ARG A 5 -12.66 77.02 -20.48
CA ARG A 5 -11.63 78.02 -20.04
C ARG A 5 -10.43 77.34 -19.36
N ARG A 6 -9.23 77.78 -19.78
CA ARG A 6 -7.87 77.48 -19.28
C ARG A 6 -7.60 78.17 -17.94
N PHE A 7 -6.67 77.65 -17.12
CA PHE A 7 -5.63 78.38 -16.34
C PHE A 7 -4.57 77.34 -15.87
N THR A 8 -3.36 77.35 -16.45
CA THR A 8 -2.05 77.86 -15.95
C THR A 8 -1.37 77.02 -14.87
N PHE A 9 -0.13 76.61 -15.18
CA PHE A 9 0.84 75.93 -14.33
C PHE A 9 1.48 76.90 -13.33
N ASP A 10 1.80 76.42 -12.14
CA ASP A 10 2.87 76.97 -11.29
C ASP A 10 3.56 75.85 -10.50
N THR A 11 4.87 76.07 -10.34
CA THR A 11 5.93 75.16 -9.91
C THR A 11 6.10 75.07 -8.39
N VAL A 12 6.67 73.93 -7.98
CA VAL A 12 6.99 73.45 -6.62
C VAL A 12 8.06 74.31 -5.90
N PRO A 13 8.00 74.46 -4.56
CA PRO A 13 9.18 74.61 -3.74
C PRO A 13 9.45 73.35 -2.89
N ALA A 14 10.72 72.97 -2.85
CA ALA A 14 11.29 71.87 -2.08
C ALA A 14 11.16 72.10 -0.57
N LEU A 15 10.91 71.01 0.19
CA LEU A 15 11.10 71.00 1.64
C LEU A 15 11.89 69.74 2.05
N LEU A 16 12.98 70.02 2.77
CA LEU A 16 13.90 69.15 3.49
C LEU A 16 13.22 67.95 4.19
N VAL A 17 13.76 66.74 3.98
CA VAL A 17 13.57 65.59 4.86
C VAL A 17 14.78 65.46 5.77
N VAL A 18 14.54 65.52 7.07
CA VAL A 18 15.52 65.26 8.13
C VAL A 18 15.68 63.75 8.28
N LEU A 19 16.90 63.26 8.04
CA LEU A 19 17.36 61.91 8.33
C LEU A 19 17.46 61.70 9.86
N LEU A 20 16.61 60.83 10.40
CA LEU A 20 16.84 60.16 11.69
C LEU A 20 17.09 58.68 11.37
N GLY A 21 18.35 58.29 11.49
CA GLY A 21 18.81 56.92 11.28
C GLY A 21 18.31 56.00 12.38
N PHE A 22 17.51 55.01 11.99
CA PHE A 22 17.44 53.73 12.70
C PHE A 22 18.35 52.76 11.97
N ALA A 23 19.43 52.35 12.64
CA ALA A 23 20.32 51.32 12.16
C ALA A 23 19.57 49.99 12.09
N VAL A 24 19.28 49.54 10.87
CA VAL A 24 18.97 48.14 10.58
C VAL A 24 20.32 47.40 10.62
N PRO A 25 20.47 46.29 11.35
CA PRO A 25 21.64 45.46 11.18
C PRO A 25 21.56 44.80 9.80
N GLU A 26 22.29 45.36 8.83
CA GLU A 26 22.66 44.71 7.58
C GLU A 26 23.49 43.46 7.91
N ALA A 27 22.82 42.32 8.03
CA ALA A 27 23.38 41.07 7.56
C ALA A 27 22.93 40.92 6.10
N LEU A 28 23.55 41.69 5.21
CA LEU A 28 23.52 41.40 3.77
C LEU A 28 24.08 39.99 3.61
N ALA A 29 23.23 39.06 3.14
CA ALA A 29 23.71 37.81 2.57
C ALA A 29 24.82 38.16 1.56
N ALA A 30 25.94 37.43 1.63
CA ALA A 30 27.03 37.62 0.69
C ALA A 30 26.51 37.57 -0.76
N PRO A 31 27.08 38.35 -1.69
CA PRO A 31 26.69 38.29 -3.09
C PRO A 31 26.86 36.85 -3.60
N ILE A 32 25.83 36.40 -4.32
CA ILE A 32 25.72 35.10 -5.00
C ILE A 32 27.03 34.81 -5.76
N GLY A 33 27.70 33.71 -5.43
CA GLY A 33 29.00 33.33 -5.98
C GLY A 33 28.89 32.74 -7.38
N GLN A 34 29.94 32.87 -8.21
CA GLN A 34 29.99 32.30 -9.57
C GLN A 34 30.20 30.77 -9.61
N ASP A 35 30.39 30.12 -8.46
CA ASP A 35 30.72 28.69 -8.32
C ASP A 35 29.58 27.86 -7.67
N GLU A 36 28.34 28.35 -7.69
CA GLU A 36 27.20 27.62 -7.09
C GLU A 36 26.71 26.47 -7.99
N VAL A 37 26.50 25.30 -7.39
CA VAL A 37 25.88 24.14 -8.04
C VAL A 37 24.37 24.24 -7.87
N GLU A 38 23.63 24.24 -8.98
CA GLU A 38 22.17 24.21 -8.99
C GLU A 38 21.68 22.84 -9.45
N ARG A 39 20.79 22.22 -8.66
CA ARG A 39 20.06 21.01 -9.03
C ARG A 39 18.58 21.35 -9.18
N PHE A 40 17.94 20.75 -10.17
CA PHE A 40 16.53 20.90 -10.45
C PHE A 40 15.88 19.53 -10.31
N VAL A 41 14.83 19.44 -9.48
CA VAL A 41 13.92 18.29 -9.54
C VAL A 41 13.04 18.53 -10.77
N GLN A 42 13.35 17.82 -11.85
CA GLN A 42 12.76 18.08 -13.15
C GLN A 42 11.25 17.79 -13.14
N VAL A 43 10.48 18.65 -13.78
CA VAL A 43 9.11 18.37 -14.21
C VAL A 43 9.17 18.35 -15.73
N ASP A 44 8.79 17.24 -16.37
CA ASP A 44 8.87 17.16 -17.83
C ASP A 44 7.92 18.19 -18.46
N ALA A 45 8.50 19.11 -19.23
CA ALA A 45 7.83 20.36 -19.61
C ALA A 45 6.99 20.28 -20.89
N GLU A 46 6.87 19.11 -21.53
CA GLU A 46 6.40 19.06 -22.93
C GLU A 46 5.02 18.40 -23.14
N GLU A 47 4.49 17.60 -22.20
CA GLU A 47 3.28 16.81 -22.44
C GLU A 47 2.31 16.74 -21.24
N ASP A 48 1.01 16.84 -21.53
CA ASP A 48 -0.08 16.66 -20.56
C ASP A 48 -0.16 15.20 -20.14
N ARG A 49 0.04 14.90 -18.85
CA ARG A 49 0.01 13.51 -18.39
C ARG A 49 -0.27 13.37 -16.91
N ARG A 50 -0.76 12.19 -16.51
CA ARG A 50 -1.10 11.91 -15.12
C ARG A 50 0.15 11.61 -14.27
N TRP A 51 1.07 10.79 -14.77
CA TRP A 51 2.32 10.52 -14.08
C TRP A 51 3.25 11.74 -14.12
N ILE A 52 3.63 12.23 -12.95
CA ILE A 52 4.41 13.47 -12.81
C ILE A 52 5.94 13.26 -12.93
N GLY A 53 6.38 12.03 -13.18
CA GLY A 53 7.79 11.66 -13.37
C GLY A 53 8.37 10.86 -12.21
N ALA A 54 9.52 10.22 -12.44
CA ALA A 54 10.13 9.28 -11.50
C ALA A 54 10.69 9.93 -10.23
N GLY A 55 11.17 11.18 -10.33
CA GLY A 55 11.71 11.94 -9.19
C GLY A 55 10.66 12.49 -8.23
N TRP A 56 9.37 12.20 -8.45
CA TRP A 56 8.26 12.73 -7.64
C TRP A 56 7.33 11.63 -7.12
N GLN A 57 6.99 11.70 -5.84
CA GLN A 57 5.91 10.93 -5.23
C GLN A 57 4.75 11.85 -4.86
N PRO A 58 3.62 11.82 -5.59
CA PRO A 58 2.44 12.53 -5.16
C PRO A 58 1.79 11.80 -3.97
N SER A 59 1.31 12.58 -3.00
CA SER A 59 0.51 12.08 -1.87
C SER A 59 -0.72 11.26 -2.32
N ARG A 60 -1.23 11.56 -3.51
CA ARG A 60 -2.29 10.83 -4.24
C ARG A 60 -2.11 11.06 -5.74
N LEU A 61 -2.16 10.00 -6.56
CA LEU A 61 -2.10 10.13 -8.02
C LEU A 61 -3.28 10.95 -8.56
N GLN A 62 -4.42 10.93 -7.87
CA GLN A 62 -5.60 11.68 -8.23
C GLN A 62 -5.35 13.21 -8.21
N ASP A 63 -4.40 13.69 -7.41
CA ASP A 63 -4.31 15.11 -7.07
C ASP A 63 -3.31 15.89 -7.90
N TRP A 64 -2.42 15.19 -8.59
CA TRP A 64 -1.31 15.79 -9.32
C TRP A 64 -1.30 15.29 -10.76
N ARG A 65 -0.87 16.16 -11.67
CA ARG A 65 -0.63 15.87 -13.08
C ARG A 65 0.22 16.97 -13.70
N ILE A 66 0.80 16.68 -14.86
CA ILE A 66 1.44 17.70 -15.70
C ILE A 66 0.39 18.24 -16.67
N LEU A 67 0.29 19.57 -16.77
CA LEU A 67 -0.52 20.26 -17.76
C LEU A 67 0.22 21.44 -18.36
N GLU A 68 0.23 21.52 -19.68
CA GLU A 68 0.90 22.56 -20.44
C GLU A 68 2.34 22.77 -19.93
N GLY A 69 3.03 21.66 -19.64
CA GLY A 69 4.39 21.64 -19.12
C GLY A 69 4.55 22.05 -17.65
N ARG A 70 3.47 22.15 -16.88
CA ARG A 70 3.48 22.62 -15.50
C ARG A 70 2.90 21.58 -14.57
N LEU A 71 3.48 21.47 -13.37
CA LEU A 71 2.95 20.57 -12.34
C LEU A 71 1.73 21.22 -11.70
N VAL A 72 0.57 20.55 -11.79
CA VAL A 72 -0.69 21.06 -11.29
C VAL A 72 -1.22 20.13 -10.20
N ASN A 73 -1.42 20.68 -9.01
CA ASN A 73 -2.33 20.13 -8.04
C ASN A 73 -3.77 20.53 -8.44
N ASP A 74 -4.59 19.59 -8.92
CA ASP A 74 -5.90 19.88 -9.53
C ASP A 74 -7.12 19.42 -8.70
N ASP A 75 -6.90 18.91 -7.49
CA ASP A 75 -7.97 18.50 -6.58
C ASP A 75 -7.77 19.05 -5.17
N ALA A 76 -8.68 19.95 -4.78
CA ALA A 76 -8.73 20.56 -3.47
C ALA A 76 -9.71 19.90 -2.50
N ARG A 77 -10.32 18.75 -2.83
CA ARG A 77 -11.28 18.08 -1.93
C ARG A 77 -10.65 17.63 -0.60
N LEU A 78 -9.33 17.43 -0.57
CA LEU A 78 -8.56 17.12 0.63
C LEU A 78 -7.56 18.25 0.93
N PRO A 79 -7.30 18.54 2.22
CA PRO A 79 -6.35 19.58 2.61
C PRO A 79 -4.91 19.12 2.43
N VAL A 80 -3.98 20.08 2.30
CA VAL A 80 -2.51 19.88 2.38
C VAL A 80 -2.06 18.71 1.51
N ARG A 81 -2.10 18.93 0.20
CA ARG A 81 -1.66 17.95 -0.80
C ARG A 81 -0.20 18.19 -1.10
N THR A 82 0.58 17.13 -1.12
CA THR A 82 2.04 17.16 -1.31
C THR A 82 2.46 16.37 -2.54
N ALA A 83 3.53 16.81 -3.18
CA ALA A 83 4.33 16.06 -4.15
C ALA A 83 5.78 16.10 -3.68
N HIS A 84 6.27 14.99 -3.15
CA HIS A 84 7.60 14.86 -2.54
C HIS A 84 8.64 14.59 -3.62
N ALA A 85 9.80 15.23 -3.51
CA ALA A 85 10.96 14.89 -4.31
C ALA A 85 11.62 13.62 -3.76
N LEU A 86 12.09 12.75 -4.66
CA LEU A 86 12.71 11.46 -4.32
C LEU A 86 14.20 11.38 -4.67
N GLU A 87 14.72 12.34 -5.43
CA GLU A 87 16.11 12.33 -5.93
C GLU A 87 17.14 12.70 -4.84
N PHE A 88 16.70 13.27 -3.73
CA PHE A 88 17.52 13.67 -2.59
C PHE A 88 16.65 14.08 -1.39
N ARG A 89 17.29 14.18 -0.23
CA ARG A 89 16.74 14.82 0.98
C ARG A 89 17.75 15.79 1.57
N LEU A 90 17.30 16.66 2.47
CA LEU A 90 18.22 17.49 3.24
C LEU A 90 18.85 16.66 4.37
N ASP A 91 20.16 16.69 4.46
CA ASP A 91 20.90 16.13 5.58
C ASP A 91 22.17 16.97 5.81
N PRO A 92 22.07 18.10 6.53
CA PRO A 92 23.18 19.05 6.63
C PRO A 92 24.35 18.48 7.43
N ASP A 93 25.49 18.21 6.79
CA ASP A 93 26.74 17.79 7.42
C ASP A 93 27.77 18.93 7.41
N ALA A 94 27.76 19.73 8.48
CA ALA A 94 28.63 20.88 8.66
C ALA A 94 28.72 21.86 7.45
N PRO A 95 27.58 22.23 6.80
CA PRO A 95 27.62 23.11 5.64
C PRO A 95 28.18 24.49 6.00
N SER A 96 28.98 25.03 5.09
CA SER A 96 29.66 26.32 5.27
C SER A 96 28.98 27.48 4.54
N ALA A 97 28.16 27.17 3.53
CA ALA A 97 27.42 28.13 2.72
C ALA A 97 25.89 27.92 2.82
N PRO A 98 25.07 28.97 2.59
CA PRO A 98 23.62 28.81 2.58
C PRO A 98 23.11 27.94 1.43
N ILE A 99 22.02 27.23 1.65
CA ILE A 99 21.21 26.60 0.58
C ILE A 99 19.97 27.44 0.29
N VAL A 100 19.62 27.55 -0.99
CA VAL A 100 18.40 28.20 -1.47
C VAL A 100 17.52 27.18 -2.17
N ILE A 101 16.28 27.07 -1.73
CA ILE A 101 15.24 26.20 -2.31
C ILE A 101 14.17 27.11 -2.90
N ARG A 102 13.78 26.89 -4.16
CA ARG A 102 12.87 27.78 -4.88
C ARG A 102 11.81 27.02 -5.66
N THR A 103 10.59 27.56 -5.67
CA THR A 103 9.51 27.19 -6.60
C THR A 103 8.71 28.45 -6.96
N THR A 104 8.01 28.44 -8.08
CA THR A 104 7.03 29.48 -8.42
C THR A 104 5.62 28.89 -8.35
N VAL A 105 4.72 29.55 -7.65
CA VAL A 105 3.34 29.11 -7.45
C VAL A 105 2.33 30.04 -8.11
N ARG A 106 1.27 29.47 -8.66
CA ARG A 106 0.11 30.20 -9.20
C ARG A 106 -1.20 29.50 -8.80
N PRO A 107 -2.26 30.23 -8.46
CA PRO A 107 -3.58 29.64 -8.26
C PRO A 107 -4.05 28.91 -9.54
N TRP A 108 -4.56 27.68 -9.38
CA TRP A 108 -5.17 26.91 -10.47
C TRP A 108 -6.70 26.84 -10.32
N GLY A 109 -7.40 27.07 -11.44
CA GLY A 109 -8.87 27.00 -11.57
C GLY A 109 -9.61 28.32 -11.32
N ASP A 110 -10.87 28.37 -11.75
CA ASP A 110 -11.72 29.57 -11.77
C ASP A 110 -12.40 29.85 -10.42
N ALA A 111 -11.61 30.06 -9.37
CA ALA A 111 -12.11 30.47 -8.06
C ALA A 111 -11.16 31.46 -7.36
N PRO A 112 -11.69 32.46 -6.64
CA PRO A 112 -10.88 33.31 -5.77
C PRO A 112 -10.05 32.49 -4.78
N LEU A 113 -8.92 33.05 -4.35
CA LEU A 113 -8.17 32.51 -3.22
C LEU A 113 -8.93 32.85 -1.93
N GLU A 114 -9.24 31.82 -1.15
CA GLU A 114 -9.74 31.99 0.22
C GLU A 114 -8.57 32.31 1.15
N ALA A 115 -8.83 33.01 2.27
CA ALA A 115 -7.80 33.29 3.28
C ALA A 115 -7.14 32.01 3.84
N ASP A 116 -7.87 30.91 3.86
CA ASP A 116 -7.42 29.57 4.30
C ASP A 116 -6.51 28.87 3.27
N ALA A 117 -6.41 29.36 2.04
CA ALA A 117 -5.55 28.78 1.01
C ALA A 117 -4.06 29.00 1.33
N PHE A 118 -3.19 28.10 0.88
CA PHE A 118 -1.74 28.31 0.88
C PHE A 118 -1.03 27.39 -0.12
N ALA A 119 0.15 27.79 -0.57
CA ALA A 119 1.06 26.96 -1.35
C ALA A 119 2.53 27.34 -1.18
N GLY A 120 3.42 26.39 -1.39
CA GLY A 120 4.86 26.59 -1.30
C GLY A 120 5.61 25.28 -1.13
N ILE A 121 6.53 25.26 -0.15
CA ILE A 121 7.46 24.14 0.09
C ILE A 121 7.18 23.55 1.47
N LEU A 122 7.06 22.22 1.54
CA LEU A 122 7.23 21.45 2.78
C LEU A 122 8.72 21.11 2.93
N LEU A 123 9.28 21.44 4.08
CA LEU A 123 10.69 21.33 4.42
C LEU A 123 10.89 20.40 5.61
N GLY A 124 11.88 19.52 5.53
CA GLY A 124 12.38 18.73 6.65
C GLY A 124 11.35 17.73 7.20
N ALA A 125 10.64 17.03 6.31
CA ALA A 125 9.70 15.99 6.70
C ALA A 125 10.45 14.67 6.98
N GLY A 126 10.04 13.90 7.98
CA GLY A 126 10.67 12.62 8.36
C GLY A 126 11.98 12.74 9.15
N GLY A 127 12.80 13.77 8.90
CA GLY A 127 14.17 13.81 9.44
C GLY A 127 15.06 12.71 8.83
N SER A 128 16.30 12.61 9.31
CA SER A 128 17.32 11.66 8.82
C SER A 128 17.04 10.18 9.16
N GLU A 129 16.35 9.91 10.27
CA GLU A 129 16.08 8.55 10.78
C GLU A 129 14.79 7.91 10.21
N VAL A 130 14.01 8.64 9.42
CA VAL A 130 12.77 8.13 8.82
C VAL A 130 12.99 7.79 7.35
N ASP A 131 12.53 6.60 6.98
CA ASP A 131 12.53 6.10 5.61
C ASP A 131 11.92 7.15 4.65
N PRO A 132 12.65 7.58 3.59
CA PRO A 132 12.15 8.62 2.68
C PRO A 132 10.85 8.22 1.93
N ARG A 133 10.61 6.92 1.71
CA ARG A 133 9.35 6.43 1.15
C ARG A 133 8.20 6.74 2.12
N LEU A 134 8.38 6.49 3.41
CA LEU A 134 7.42 6.86 4.46
C LEU A 134 7.23 8.37 4.49
N THR A 135 8.32 9.14 4.48
CA THR A 135 8.29 10.62 4.43
C THR A 135 7.43 11.13 3.28
N ALA A 136 7.45 10.47 2.13
CA ALA A 136 6.63 10.83 0.98
C ALA A 136 5.11 10.67 1.21
N MET A 137 4.68 10.13 2.35
CA MET A 137 3.29 10.03 2.77
C MET A 137 2.77 11.25 3.53
N VAL A 138 3.64 12.16 3.99
CA VAL A 138 3.27 13.35 4.77
C VAL A 138 2.30 14.24 4.01
N GLN A 139 1.08 14.38 4.53
CA GLN A 139 -0.03 15.11 3.92
C GLN A 139 -1.17 15.34 4.92
N GLN A 140 -2.16 16.18 4.58
CA GLN A 140 -3.41 16.41 5.31
C GLN A 140 -3.33 16.87 6.76
N VAL A 141 -2.64 16.18 7.67
CA VAL A 141 -2.63 16.45 9.11
C VAL A 141 -1.22 16.67 9.65
N PRO A 142 -1.05 17.65 10.55
CA PRO A 142 0.21 17.81 11.26
C PRO A 142 0.38 16.70 12.31
N ALA A 143 1.59 16.16 12.39
CA ALA A 143 2.00 15.15 13.37
C ALA A 143 3.53 15.15 13.46
N PRO A 144 4.15 14.71 14.57
CA PRO A 144 5.61 14.55 14.69
C PRO A 144 6.25 14.02 13.41
N ASP A 145 7.40 14.57 13.05
CA ASP A 145 8.11 14.33 11.78
C ASP A 145 7.36 14.81 10.52
N GLY A 146 6.34 15.64 10.68
CA GLY A 146 5.64 16.27 9.56
C GLY A 146 6.36 17.45 8.92
N GLY A 147 7.48 17.92 9.48
CA GLY A 147 8.29 19.03 8.95
C GLY A 147 7.70 20.42 9.16
N MET A 148 8.07 21.35 8.28
CA MET A 148 7.63 22.75 8.29
C MET A 148 7.11 23.19 6.92
N LEU A 149 5.96 23.87 6.89
CA LEU A 149 5.43 24.47 5.65
C LEU A 149 5.95 25.89 5.52
N CYS A 150 6.74 26.16 4.48
CA CYS A 150 7.19 27.48 4.08
C CYS A 150 6.36 27.95 2.88
N VAL A 151 5.30 28.72 3.15
CA VAL A 151 4.22 28.93 2.19
C VAL A 151 3.82 30.40 2.05
N MET A 152 3.24 30.72 0.90
CA MET A 152 2.39 31.90 0.70
C MET A 152 0.95 31.52 1.08
N ASP A 153 0.30 32.31 1.94
CA ASP A 153 -1.13 32.14 2.25
C ASP A 153 -2.06 32.79 1.20
N GLY A 154 -3.36 32.64 1.39
CA GLY A 154 -4.39 33.18 0.50
C GLY A 154 -4.46 34.70 0.45
N GLU A 155 -3.93 35.37 1.47
CA GLU A 155 -3.76 36.83 1.54
C GLU A 155 -2.40 37.28 0.95
N ARG A 156 -1.64 36.35 0.36
CA ARG A 156 -0.32 36.55 -0.26
C ARG A 156 0.76 36.98 0.73
N ALA A 157 0.64 36.59 1.99
CA ALA A 157 1.63 36.84 3.02
C ALA A 157 2.47 35.58 3.30
N PRO A 158 3.75 35.74 3.67
CA PRO A 158 4.62 34.62 4.00
C PRO A 158 4.20 33.99 5.34
N ARG A 159 4.21 32.66 5.41
CA ARG A 159 3.97 31.90 6.64
C ARG A 159 4.98 30.75 6.74
N ILE A 160 5.55 30.59 7.94
CA ILE A 160 6.39 29.44 8.30
C ILE A 160 5.64 28.70 9.41
N ILE A 161 5.11 27.54 9.07
CA ILE A 161 4.14 26.78 9.86
C ILE A 161 4.77 25.47 10.32
N ASP A 162 4.57 25.13 11.58
CA ASP A 162 4.95 23.85 12.16
C ASP A 162 3.93 22.78 11.76
N PHE A 163 4.35 21.82 10.94
CA PHE A 163 3.54 20.67 10.54
C PHE A 163 3.90 19.41 11.34
N SER A 164 4.78 19.56 12.33
CA SER A 164 5.22 18.51 13.27
C SER A 164 4.40 18.49 14.57
N THR A 165 3.45 19.41 14.71
CA THR A 165 2.62 19.51 15.92
C THR A 165 1.57 18.39 15.93
N GLU A 166 1.64 17.51 16.92
CA GLU A 166 0.65 16.43 17.10
C GLU A 166 -0.77 16.99 17.18
N LYS A 167 -1.63 16.57 16.24
CA LYS A 167 -3.06 16.83 16.32
C LYS A 167 -3.66 16.02 17.49
N GLN A 168 -4.23 16.73 18.46
CA GLN A 168 -5.00 16.11 19.53
C GLN A 168 -6.25 15.44 18.96
N GLY A 169 -6.41 14.12 19.14
CA GLY A 169 -7.54 13.39 18.55
C GLY A 169 -7.54 11.88 18.78
N GLY A 170 -8.64 11.26 18.36
CA GLY A 170 -8.84 9.81 18.40
C GLY A 170 -8.26 9.08 17.19
N PHE A 171 -8.19 7.77 17.33
CA PHE A 171 -7.79 6.81 16.30
C PHE A 171 -8.61 6.96 14.99
N SER A 172 -7.95 6.91 13.82
CA SER A 172 -8.60 6.81 12.49
C SER A 172 -7.67 6.14 11.48
N TRP A 173 -8.22 5.29 10.60
CA TRP A 173 -7.52 4.66 9.47
C TRP A 173 -7.30 5.63 8.31
N THR A 174 -8.24 6.56 8.17
CA THR A 174 -8.24 7.58 7.14
C THR A 174 -7.84 8.91 7.75
N LEU A 175 -6.95 9.63 7.08
CA LEU A 175 -6.53 10.95 7.49
C LEU A 175 -7.74 11.89 7.58
N PRO A 176 -7.90 12.61 8.71
CA PRO A 176 -8.87 13.68 8.83
C PRO A 176 -8.76 14.70 7.68
N ARG A 177 -9.90 15.29 7.32
CA ARG A 177 -10.03 16.20 6.16
C ARG A 177 -10.25 17.66 6.57
N ASP A 178 -10.21 17.93 7.88
CA ASP A 178 -10.63 19.15 8.56
C ASP A 178 -9.47 20.10 8.90
N THR A 179 -8.25 19.79 8.47
CA THR A 179 -7.12 20.72 8.60
C THR A 179 -7.38 22.00 7.81
N THR A 180 -7.11 23.12 8.47
CA THR A 180 -7.24 24.50 7.98
C THR A 180 -5.99 25.25 8.40
N LEU A 181 -5.65 26.34 7.72
CA LEU A 181 -4.55 27.23 8.08
C LEU A 181 -4.66 27.72 9.53
N GLU A 182 -5.87 28.03 10.01
CA GLU A 182 -6.09 28.46 11.41
C GLU A 182 -5.80 27.37 12.43
N SER A 183 -6.00 26.09 12.09
CA SER A 183 -5.70 24.99 13.01
C SER A 183 -4.22 24.62 13.05
N LEU A 184 -3.39 25.16 12.15
CA LEU A 184 -1.95 24.96 12.12
C LEU A 184 -1.21 26.02 12.95
N ARG A 185 -0.11 25.63 13.59
CA ARG A 185 0.69 26.53 14.44
C ARG A 185 1.83 27.14 13.63
N SER A 186 2.12 28.41 13.86
CA SER A 186 3.37 29.00 13.36
C SER A 186 4.56 28.39 14.08
N VAL A 187 5.71 28.27 13.41
CA VAL A 187 6.97 27.89 14.05
C VAL A 187 7.31 28.91 15.12
N GLU A 188 7.73 28.44 16.29
CA GLU A 188 8.11 29.30 17.40
C GLU A 188 9.25 30.26 16.98
N GLY A 189 9.12 31.54 17.32
CA GLY A 189 10.09 32.57 16.94
C GLY A 189 9.99 33.06 15.49
N SER A 190 9.05 32.55 14.69
CA SER A 190 8.78 33.07 13.33
C SER A 190 8.31 34.52 13.37
N GLN A 191 8.95 35.37 12.56
CA GLN A 191 8.64 36.79 12.45
C GLN A 191 8.43 37.19 10.99
N VAL A 192 7.24 37.70 10.68
CA VAL A 192 6.96 38.36 9.39
C VAL A 192 7.57 39.75 9.43
N GLN A 193 8.61 39.98 8.64
CA GLN A 193 9.32 41.26 8.55
C GLN A 193 8.72 42.18 7.48
N LEU A 194 8.10 41.58 6.45
CA LEU A 194 7.44 42.29 5.36
C LEU A 194 6.22 41.50 4.87
N ALA A 195 5.10 42.17 4.65
CA ALA A 195 3.92 41.61 4.00
C ALA A 195 3.19 42.70 3.21
N ASN A 196 3.37 42.72 1.89
CA ASN A 196 2.65 43.59 0.97
C ASN A 196 1.55 42.79 0.25
N GLY A 197 0.45 42.51 0.95
CA GLY A 197 -0.69 41.70 0.43
C GLY A 197 -1.49 42.33 -0.72
N GLY A 198 -1.00 43.42 -1.32
CA GLY A 198 -1.76 44.26 -2.26
C GLY A 198 -1.44 44.09 -3.75
N MET A 199 -0.37 43.40 -4.15
CA MET A 199 0.07 43.46 -5.54
C MET A 199 0.73 42.17 -6.01
N THR A 200 -0.08 41.29 -6.58
CA THR A 200 0.10 40.72 -7.92
C THR A 200 -1.04 39.75 -8.17
N THR A 201 -1.61 39.70 -9.38
CA THR A 201 -2.49 38.60 -9.81
C THR A 201 -1.68 37.48 -10.47
N GLY A 202 -0.37 37.70 -10.65
CA GLY A 202 0.56 36.83 -11.33
C GLY A 202 1.23 35.78 -10.43
N PRO A 203 2.21 35.06 -11.00
CA PRO A 203 3.01 34.05 -10.31
C PRO A 203 3.78 34.65 -9.14
N VAL A 204 3.97 33.86 -8.09
CA VAL A 204 4.77 34.23 -6.93
C VAL A 204 5.88 33.22 -6.74
N THR A 205 7.12 33.69 -6.72
CA THR A 205 8.27 32.88 -6.38
C THR A 205 8.36 32.74 -4.86
N VAL A 206 8.35 31.49 -4.39
CA VAL A 206 8.59 31.11 -2.99
C VAL A 206 10.06 30.68 -2.90
N SER A 207 10.86 31.42 -2.13
CA SER A 207 12.29 31.14 -1.95
C SER A 207 12.59 30.95 -0.47
N VAL A 208 13.11 29.77 -0.11
CA VAL A 208 13.57 29.44 1.25
C VAL A 208 15.09 29.45 1.25
N THR A 209 15.70 30.29 2.08
CA THR A 209 17.15 30.32 2.31
C THR A 209 17.45 29.79 3.70
N ILE A 210 18.32 28.79 3.80
CA ILE A 210 18.77 28.20 5.07
C ILE A 210 20.25 28.54 5.23
N THR A 211 20.59 29.25 6.30
CA THR A 211 21.95 29.73 6.56
C THR A 211 22.53 29.01 7.78
N PRO A 212 23.68 28.32 7.65
CA PRO A 212 24.29 27.62 8.77
C PRO A 212 24.88 28.60 9.79
N ARG A 213 24.82 28.21 11.06
CA ARG A 213 25.35 28.94 12.22
C ARG A 213 26.25 28.00 13.02
N LYS A 214 27.01 28.58 13.95
CA LYS A 214 27.84 27.77 14.86
C LYS A 214 26.98 26.84 15.72
N GLY A 215 27.46 25.62 15.93
CA GLY A 215 26.82 24.66 16.85
C GLY A 215 25.64 23.90 16.25
N ASP A 216 25.68 23.62 14.94
CA ASP A 216 24.64 22.87 14.22
C ASP A 216 23.25 23.51 14.33
N ARG A 217 23.23 24.84 14.11
CA ARG A 217 22.04 25.68 14.16
C ARG A 217 21.85 26.39 12.84
N PHE A 218 20.61 26.75 12.52
CA PHE A 218 20.26 27.29 11.21
C PHE A 218 19.33 28.50 11.31
N ASP A 219 19.57 29.51 10.49
CA ASP A 219 18.60 30.59 10.27
C ASP A 219 17.82 30.31 8.99
N LEU A 220 16.49 30.39 9.03
CA LEU A 220 15.61 30.17 7.88
C LEU A 220 14.94 31.48 7.49
N ARG A 221 15.06 31.85 6.22
CA ARG A 221 14.39 33.01 5.61
C ARG A 221 13.47 32.54 4.48
N LEU A 222 12.17 32.80 4.62
CA LEU A 222 11.18 32.65 3.56
C LEU A 222 10.94 34.01 2.89
N GLU A 223 11.12 34.06 1.59
CA GLU A 223 10.88 35.24 0.75
C GLU A 223 9.83 34.93 -0.32
N LEU A 224 8.87 35.85 -0.48
CA LEU A 224 7.89 35.85 -1.56
C LEU A 224 8.25 36.95 -2.55
N GLY A 225 8.49 36.59 -3.80
CA GLY A 225 8.89 37.52 -4.85
C GLY A 225 8.05 37.41 -6.13
N GLY A 226 8.22 38.39 -7.01
CA GLY A 226 7.60 38.43 -8.34
C GLY A 226 8.34 39.41 -9.26
N GLY A 227 9.04 38.87 -10.27
CA GLY A 227 10.03 39.67 -11.02
C GLY A 227 11.17 40.11 -10.09
N ASP A 228 11.53 41.41 -10.13
CA ASP A 228 12.61 41.98 -9.30
C ASP A 228 12.11 42.48 -7.92
N LEU A 229 10.85 42.21 -7.56
CA LEU A 229 10.22 42.76 -6.35
C LEU A 229 10.04 41.69 -5.27
N ILE A 230 10.33 42.08 -4.03
CA ILE A 230 10.03 41.31 -2.82
C ILE A 230 8.68 41.77 -2.26
N HIS A 231 7.74 40.83 -2.16
CA HIS A 231 6.38 41.05 -1.67
C HIS A 231 6.20 40.68 -0.19
N GLY A 232 7.01 39.74 0.31
CA GLY A 232 6.93 39.33 1.71
C GLY A 232 8.18 38.61 2.18
N VAL A 233 8.46 38.74 3.48
CA VAL A 233 9.58 38.09 4.15
C VAL A 233 9.14 37.59 5.52
N ALA A 234 9.41 36.32 5.80
CA ALA A 234 9.35 35.74 7.15
C ALA A 234 10.70 35.11 7.51
N VAL A 235 11.08 35.20 8.78
CA VAL A 235 12.36 34.68 9.27
C VAL A 235 12.17 33.94 10.58
N VAL A 236 12.83 32.80 10.72
CA VAL A 236 13.05 32.08 11.97
C VAL A 236 14.56 31.96 12.16
N LYS A 237 15.06 32.16 13.38
CA LYS A 237 16.49 32.06 13.68
C LYS A 237 16.76 30.93 14.63
N ASP A 238 18.00 30.46 14.63
CA ASP A 238 18.49 29.49 15.61
C ASP A 238 17.63 28.23 15.67
N LEU A 239 17.35 27.63 14.51
CA LEU A 239 16.68 26.34 14.39
C LEU A 239 17.66 25.19 14.63
N PRO A 240 17.23 24.12 15.32
CA PRO A 240 17.96 22.85 15.36
C PRO A 240 18.08 22.18 13.99
N ARG A 241 19.06 21.27 13.82
CA ARG A 241 19.18 20.39 12.65
C ARG A 241 17.91 19.57 12.39
N GLU A 242 17.27 19.06 13.45
CA GLU A 242 16.07 18.22 13.40
C GLU A 242 14.83 18.94 12.85
N ARG A 243 14.93 20.25 12.58
CA ARG A 243 13.89 21.05 11.93
C ARG A 243 14.17 21.28 10.45
N ILE A 244 15.33 20.86 9.96
CA ILE A 244 15.84 21.13 8.62
C ILE A 244 16.03 19.83 7.85
N ASP A 245 16.53 18.78 8.49
CA ASP A 245 16.79 17.49 7.86
C ASP A 245 15.51 16.77 7.42
N GLY A 246 15.62 15.94 6.39
CA GLY A 246 14.53 15.16 5.82
C GLY A 246 14.04 15.65 4.45
N GLY A 247 12.87 15.15 4.07
CA GLY A 247 12.30 15.29 2.73
C GLY A 247 11.81 16.69 2.38
N LEU A 248 11.75 16.94 1.07
CA LEU A 248 11.25 18.18 0.47
C LEU A 248 10.02 17.86 -0.39
N ALA A 249 8.98 18.69 -0.29
CA ALA A 249 7.80 18.56 -1.15
C ALA A 249 7.25 19.90 -1.59
N LEU A 250 6.59 19.89 -2.75
CA LEU A 250 5.67 20.96 -3.13
C LEU A 250 4.35 20.73 -2.41
N VAL A 251 3.74 21.79 -1.89
CA VAL A 251 2.51 21.69 -1.10
C VAL A 251 1.45 22.68 -1.55
N GLY A 252 0.20 22.20 -1.67
CA GLY A 252 -0.97 22.98 -2.03
C GLY A 252 -2.17 22.73 -1.11
N HIS A 253 -2.85 23.82 -0.75
CA HIS A 253 -4.11 23.82 0.01
C HIS A 253 -4.99 24.98 -0.46
N ARG A 254 -6.30 24.77 -0.63
CA ARG A 254 -7.21 25.79 -1.19
C ARG A 254 -8.25 26.36 -0.24
N GLY A 255 -8.43 25.80 0.95
CA GLY A 255 -9.51 26.15 1.89
C GLY A 255 -10.92 25.77 1.42
N VAL A 256 -11.12 25.57 0.11
CA VAL A 256 -12.37 25.07 -0.48
C VAL A 256 -12.24 23.60 -0.85
N ARG A 257 -13.31 22.83 -0.61
CA ARG A 257 -13.36 21.40 -0.96
C ARG A 257 -14.08 21.17 -2.28
N LYS A 258 -13.42 21.50 -3.39
CA LYS A 258 -13.96 21.32 -4.75
C LYS A 258 -12.92 20.67 -5.68
N PRO A 259 -13.35 19.83 -6.64
CA PRO A 259 -12.46 19.32 -7.68
C PRO A 259 -12.09 20.46 -8.66
N ARG A 260 -11.01 20.27 -9.43
CA ARG A 260 -10.51 21.20 -10.46
C ARG A 260 -10.05 22.56 -9.93
N LEU A 261 -9.71 22.63 -8.64
CA LEU A 261 -9.09 23.78 -8.00
C LEU A 261 -7.81 23.33 -7.31
N GLY A 262 -6.80 24.17 -7.32
CA GLY A 262 -5.55 23.89 -6.61
C GLY A 262 -4.47 24.90 -6.95
N TRP A 263 -3.28 24.40 -7.22
CA TRP A 263 -2.09 25.20 -7.44
C TRP A 263 -1.26 24.65 -8.58
N GLU A 264 -0.68 25.55 -9.34
CA GLU A 264 0.30 25.27 -10.37
C GLU A 264 1.70 25.63 -9.85
N PHE A 265 2.68 24.79 -10.18
CA PHE A 265 4.08 24.91 -9.77
C PHE A 265 5.01 24.87 -10.98
N GLU A 266 6.00 25.76 -11.00
CA GLU A 266 7.12 25.72 -11.95
C GLU A 266 8.32 25.00 -11.29
N GLY A 267 8.20 23.68 -11.11
CA GLY A 267 9.25 22.80 -10.57
C GLY A 267 9.77 23.18 -9.18
N MET A 268 10.91 22.59 -8.80
CA MET A 268 11.66 22.92 -7.59
C MET A 268 13.16 22.95 -7.92
N SER A 269 13.86 24.03 -7.56
CA SER A 269 15.32 24.10 -7.65
C SER A 269 15.96 24.25 -6.28
N ILE A 270 17.13 23.64 -6.12
CA ILE A 270 18.00 23.79 -4.97
C ILE A 270 19.38 24.28 -5.42
N ARG A 271 19.98 25.17 -4.65
CA ARG A 271 21.24 25.80 -5.02
C ARG A 271 22.09 26.13 -3.82
N SER A 272 23.36 25.76 -3.88
CA SER A 272 24.38 26.07 -2.87
C SER A 272 25.77 26.00 -3.50
N SER A 273 26.73 26.74 -2.96
CA SER A 273 28.16 26.57 -3.30
C SER A 273 28.79 25.38 -2.57
N ASP A 274 28.05 24.74 -1.66
CA ASP A 274 28.48 23.65 -0.79
C ASP A 274 27.40 22.56 -0.74
N LEU A 275 26.84 22.21 -1.91
CA LEU A 275 25.62 21.41 -2.00
C LEU A 275 25.78 20.01 -1.40
N ASP A 276 26.95 19.39 -1.58
CA ASP A 276 27.24 18.04 -1.05
C ASP A 276 27.22 18.00 0.48
N ALA A 277 27.43 19.13 1.18
CA ALA A 277 27.31 19.23 2.63
C ALA A 277 25.85 19.46 3.10
N TRP A 278 24.89 19.57 2.18
CA TRP A 278 23.47 19.81 2.49
C TRP A 278 22.57 18.63 2.22
N ILE A 279 22.94 17.75 1.29
CA ILE A 279 22.02 16.74 0.76
C ILE A 279 22.58 15.33 0.96
N ASP A 280 21.69 14.43 1.31
CA ASP A 280 21.85 13.02 1.07
C ASP A 280 21.32 12.73 -0.35
N ASP A 281 22.19 12.17 -1.20
CA ASP A 281 21.94 11.95 -2.62
C ASP A 281 21.45 10.53 -2.94
N GLU A 282 20.91 9.83 -1.94
CA GLU A 282 20.13 8.61 -2.14
C GLU A 282 18.95 8.87 -3.08
N ASP A 283 19.10 8.45 -4.35
CA ASP A 283 18.09 8.61 -5.39
C ASP A 283 17.06 7.48 -5.32
N LEU A 284 15.86 7.82 -4.86
CA LEU A 284 14.70 6.94 -4.78
C LEU A 284 13.72 7.18 -5.93
N SER A 285 14.17 7.73 -7.06
CA SER A 285 13.35 7.85 -8.26
C SER A 285 12.77 6.50 -8.68
N TRP A 286 11.52 6.50 -9.16
CA TRP A 286 10.80 5.25 -9.43
C TRP A 286 9.92 5.31 -10.68
N GLY A 287 10.10 4.32 -11.55
CA GLY A 287 9.43 4.21 -12.84
C GLY A 287 10.38 4.41 -14.04
N PRO A 288 9.87 4.31 -15.28
CA PRO A 288 8.47 4.06 -15.62
C PRO A 288 8.01 2.61 -15.37
N VAL A 289 8.92 1.64 -15.29
CA VAL A 289 8.58 0.30 -14.79
C VAL A 289 8.59 0.35 -13.27
N LEU A 290 7.43 0.14 -12.64
CA LEU A 290 7.27 0.18 -11.18
C LEU A 290 7.65 -1.14 -10.52
N ALA A 291 7.29 -2.25 -11.15
CA ALA A 291 7.65 -3.61 -10.76
C ALA A 291 7.39 -4.57 -11.92
N THR A 292 7.93 -5.79 -11.80
CA THR A 292 7.52 -6.94 -12.60
C THR A 292 7.12 -8.08 -11.68
N THR A 293 6.08 -8.82 -12.05
CA THR A 293 5.69 -10.08 -11.41
C THR A 293 5.70 -11.17 -12.45
N TYR A 294 6.07 -12.40 -12.09
CA TYR A 294 6.05 -13.50 -13.03
C TYR A 294 5.68 -14.84 -12.40
N THR A 295 5.21 -15.79 -13.21
CA THR A 295 5.16 -17.21 -12.85
C THR A 295 5.83 -18.05 -13.93
N LEU A 296 6.31 -19.22 -13.51
CA LEU A 296 6.94 -20.21 -14.37
C LEU A 296 6.22 -21.54 -14.18
N ASP A 297 5.69 -22.10 -15.27
CA ASP A 297 4.98 -23.38 -15.23
C ASP A 297 5.80 -24.48 -15.90
N ARG A 298 5.88 -25.63 -15.22
CA ARG A 298 6.55 -26.84 -15.71
C ARG A 298 5.55 -27.75 -16.42
N ASN A 299 6.02 -28.46 -17.45
CA ASN A 299 5.34 -29.64 -18.00
C ASN A 299 6.17 -30.92 -17.78
N ASP A 300 5.87 -31.99 -18.50
CA ASP A 300 6.59 -33.26 -18.29
C ASP A 300 8.05 -33.18 -18.77
N ASP A 301 8.36 -32.28 -19.71
CA ASP A 301 9.66 -32.13 -20.35
C ASP A 301 10.59 -31.10 -19.67
N GLY A 302 10.04 -30.10 -18.98
CA GLY A 302 10.83 -29.06 -18.33
C GLY A 302 10.04 -27.77 -18.08
N MET A 303 10.75 -26.65 -17.85
CA MET A 303 10.10 -25.36 -17.68
C MET A 303 9.60 -24.85 -19.03
N HIS A 304 8.28 -24.72 -19.20
CA HIS A 304 7.69 -24.59 -20.54
C HIS A 304 6.98 -23.26 -20.78
N ALA A 305 6.60 -22.53 -19.74
CA ALA A 305 5.87 -21.28 -19.90
C ALA A 305 6.29 -20.25 -18.86
N LEU A 306 6.50 -19.01 -19.34
CA LEU A 306 6.65 -17.81 -18.54
C LEU A 306 5.44 -16.91 -18.78
N ARG A 307 4.83 -16.45 -17.69
CA ARG A 307 3.84 -15.38 -17.68
C ARG A 307 4.41 -14.23 -16.87
N LEU A 308 4.58 -13.06 -17.49
CA LEU A 308 5.21 -11.90 -16.85
C LEU A 308 4.31 -10.66 -17.02
N THR A 309 4.09 -9.94 -15.94
CA THR A 309 3.40 -8.64 -15.96
C THR A 309 4.37 -7.54 -15.55
N ALA A 310 4.55 -6.54 -16.42
CA ALA A 310 5.23 -5.29 -16.08
C ALA A 310 4.18 -4.25 -15.69
N LEU A 311 4.37 -3.60 -14.54
CA LEU A 311 3.46 -2.60 -14.00
C LEU A 311 4.04 -1.20 -14.18
N PHE A 312 3.20 -0.26 -14.62
CA PHE A 312 3.56 1.12 -14.95
C PHE A 312 2.74 2.11 -14.11
N PRO A 313 3.19 3.37 -13.95
CA PRO A 313 2.35 4.41 -13.39
C PRO A 313 1.22 4.78 -14.37
N PRO A 314 0.23 5.60 -13.95
CA PRO A 314 -0.80 6.08 -14.85
C PRO A 314 -0.22 6.85 -16.05
N LEU A 315 -0.10 6.13 -17.16
CA LEU A 315 0.42 6.54 -18.45
C LEU A 315 -0.65 6.24 -19.50
N GLU A 316 -0.62 6.98 -20.60
CA GLU A 316 -1.39 6.64 -21.79
C GLU A 316 -0.58 5.65 -22.66
N ALA A 317 -1.25 4.87 -23.50
CA ALA A 317 -0.56 3.87 -24.34
C ALA A 317 0.43 4.52 -25.32
N GLU A 318 0.12 5.72 -25.82
CA GLU A 318 0.99 6.50 -26.69
C GLU A 318 2.28 6.96 -26.00
N ASP A 319 2.26 7.12 -24.67
CA ASP A 319 3.43 7.53 -23.89
C ASP A 319 4.52 6.44 -23.91
N LEU A 320 4.14 5.16 -24.06
CA LEU A 320 5.04 4.00 -24.04
C LEU A 320 5.29 3.38 -25.42
N GLY A 321 4.29 3.40 -26.30
CA GLY A 321 4.32 2.63 -27.54
C GLY A 321 4.45 1.12 -27.27
N GLU A 322 5.32 0.46 -28.03
CA GLU A 322 5.64 -0.97 -27.83
C GLU A 322 6.71 -1.16 -26.75
N VAL A 323 6.44 -2.08 -25.82
CA VAL A 323 7.37 -2.48 -24.76
C VAL A 323 7.82 -3.92 -25.01
N ALA A 324 9.13 -4.10 -25.21
CA ALA A 324 9.73 -5.39 -25.50
C ALA A 324 10.18 -6.13 -24.23
N LEU A 325 9.92 -7.43 -24.19
CA LEU A 325 10.54 -8.38 -23.27
C LEU A 325 11.67 -9.11 -23.99
N GLU A 326 12.85 -9.07 -23.41
CA GLU A 326 14.03 -9.79 -23.92
C GLU A 326 14.58 -10.71 -22.83
N LEU A 327 14.97 -11.92 -23.22
CA LEU A 327 15.58 -12.91 -22.33
C LEU A 327 17.05 -13.12 -22.69
N GLU A 328 17.90 -13.24 -21.69
CA GLU A 328 19.30 -13.57 -21.85
C GLU A 328 19.46 -15.08 -22.15
N THR A 329 20.28 -15.42 -23.13
CA THR A 329 20.58 -16.80 -23.52
C THR A 329 21.83 -17.30 -22.81
N ARG A 330 22.10 -18.61 -22.89
CA ARG A 330 23.27 -19.26 -22.25
C ARG A 330 24.63 -18.69 -22.69
N ASP A 331 24.73 -18.13 -23.90
CA ASP A 331 25.92 -17.46 -24.43
C ASP A 331 25.98 -15.96 -24.10
N GLY A 332 25.04 -15.44 -23.30
CA GLY A 332 25.00 -14.05 -22.84
C GLY A 332 24.41 -13.07 -23.86
N ALA A 333 23.76 -13.56 -24.92
CA ALA A 333 23.05 -12.71 -25.88
C ALA A 333 21.64 -12.38 -25.39
N TRP A 334 21.13 -11.20 -25.73
CA TRP A 334 19.74 -10.82 -25.46
C TRP A 334 18.88 -11.16 -26.67
N ARG A 335 17.81 -11.95 -26.47
CA ARG A 335 16.82 -12.27 -27.50
C ARG A 335 15.49 -11.62 -27.18
N PRO A 336 14.91 -10.80 -28.08
CA PRO A 336 13.52 -10.39 -27.97
C PRO A 336 12.61 -11.61 -28.12
N VAL A 337 11.73 -11.82 -27.14
CA VAL A 337 10.79 -12.95 -27.11
C VAL A 337 9.33 -12.51 -27.22
N ALA A 338 9.02 -11.28 -26.83
CA ALA A 338 7.69 -10.70 -26.97
C ALA A 338 7.76 -9.16 -27.03
N SER A 339 6.74 -8.54 -27.62
CA SER A 339 6.52 -7.09 -27.66
C SER A 339 5.03 -6.84 -27.51
N GLU A 340 4.65 -6.01 -26.56
CA GLU A 340 3.25 -5.77 -26.18
C GLU A 340 3.05 -4.27 -25.86
N VAL A 341 1.79 -3.84 -25.79
CA VAL A 341 1.43 -2.44 -25.49
C VAL A 341 0.78 -2.32 -24.11
N LEU A 342 0.77 -1.10 -23.57
CA LEU A 342 0.11 -0.79 -22.30
C LEU A 342 -1.40 -1.04 -22.40
N GLU A 343 -1.96 -1.71 -21.40
CA GLU A 343 -3.40 -1.88 -21.27
C GLU A 343 -4.03 -0.80 -20.39
N ASP A 344 -5.05 -0.12 -20.93
CA ASP A 344 -5.75 0.97 -20.28
C ASP A 344 -6.40 0.54 -18.95
N GLY A 345 -6.34 1.44 -17.96
CA GLY A 345 -6.97 1.27 -16.65
C GLY A 345 -6.20 0.37 -15.69
N SER A 346 -5.51 -0.67 -16.16
CA SER A 346 -4.59 -1.47 -15.32
C SER A 346 -3.15 -0.98 -15.36
N PHE A 347 -2.75 -0.22 -16.38
CA PHE A 347 -1.36 0.27 -16.56
C PHE A 347 -0.35 -0.88 -16.50
N THR A 348 -0.67 -1.97 -17.21
CA THR A 348 0.12 -3.19 -17.25
C THR A 348 0.49 -3.53 -18.68
N VAL A 349 1.68 -4.10 -18.87
CA VAL A 349 2.05 -4.84 -20.09
C VAL A 349 2.24 -6.30 -19.70
N ARG A 350 1.53 -7.22 -20.34
CA ARG A 350 1.47 -8.64 -19.97
C ARG A 350 2.03 -9.50 -21.09
N TYR A 351 2.96 -10.39 -20.75
CA TYR A 351 3.66 -11.25 -21.70
C TYR A 351 3.37 -12.71 -21.42
N ALA A 352 3.27 -13.49 -22.50
CA ALA A 352 3.16 -14.95 -22.47
C ALA A 352 4.23 -15.54 -23.37
N VAL A 353 5.21 -16.21 -22.77
CA VAL A 353 6.38 -16.73 -23.49
C VAL A 353 6.42 -18.26 -23.31
N PRO A 354 6.23 -19.04 -24.38
CA PRO A 354 6.46 -20.48 -24.34
C PRO A 354 7.96 -20.82 -24.40
N ASP A 355 8.29 -22.08 -24.12
CA ASP A 355 9.61 -22.69 -24.31
C ASP A 355 10.76 -21.94 -23.60
N VAL A 356 10.55 -21.58 -22.32
CA VAL A 356 11.47 -20.73 -21.55
C VAL A 356 12.69 -21.47 -20.97
N ASP A 357 12.75 -22.80 -21.07
CA ASP A 357 13.82 -23.64 -20.50
C ASP A 357 15.26 -23.17 -20.84
N GLU A 358 15.49 -22.65 -22.06
CA GLU A 358 16.83 -22.18 -22.45
C GLU A 358 17.31 -20.92 -21.69
N HIS A 359 16.38 -20.22 -21.02
CA HIS A 359 16.57 -18.94 -20.33
C HIS A 359 16.59 -19.05 -18.81
N MET A 360 16.41 -20.25 -18.27
CA MET A 360 16.41 -20.47 -16.83
C MET A 360 17.78 -20.17 -16.18
N GLY A 361 17.75 -19.55 -15.00
CA GLY A 361 18.94 -19.04 -14.29
C GLY A 361 19.61 -17.85 -14.98
N ARG A 362 18.85 -17.10 -15.80
CA ARG A 362 19.33 -15.94 -16.59
C ARG A 362 18.44 -14.74 -16.40
N ARG A 363 18.94 -13.59 -16.87
CA ARG A 363 18.22 -12.32 -16.73
C ARG A 363 17.16 -12.16 -17.81
N PHE A 364 16.07 -11.48 -17.45
CA PHE A 364 15.15 -10.87 -18.39
C PHE A 364 15.32 -9.35 -18.35
N ARG A 365 14.88 -8.66 -19.41
CA ARG A 365 14.71 -7.21 -19.37
C ARG A 365 13.45 -6.77 -20.11
N VAL A 366 12.74 -5.84 -19.48
CA VAL A 366 11.63 -5.08 -20.08
C VAL A 366 12.20 -3.75 -20.54
N ARG A 367 12.04 -3.40 -21.81
CA ARG A 367 12.56 -2.13 -22.35
C ARG A 367 11.62 -1.51 -23.36
N GLY A 368 11.69 -0.19 -23.46
CA GLY A 368 10.91 0.61 -24.38
C GLY A 368 11.34 2.05 -24.32
N GLU A 369 10.47 2.95 -24.77
CA GLU A 369 10.60 4.38 -24.59
C GLU A 369 9.41 4.88 -23.79
N CYS A 370 9.61 5.85 -22.89
CA CYS A 370 8.54 6.55 -22.20
C CYS A 370 8.71 8.03 -22.49
N ASN A 371 7.78 8.63 -23.24
CA ASN A 371 7.82 10.03 -23.68
C ASN A 371 9.16 10.36 -24.37
N GLY A 372 9.56 9.49 -25.32
CA GLY A 372 10.82 9.62 -26.07
C GLY A 372 12.10 9.36 -25.27
N ARG A 373 12.01 8.98 -23.98
CA ARG A 373 13.17 8.59 -23.17
C ARG A 373 13.26 7.06 -23.07
N PRO A 374 14.39 6.44 -23.45
CA PRO A 374 14.53 4.99 -23.34
C PRO A 374 14.54 4.56 -21.88
N PHE A 375 13.87 3.46 -21.57
CA PHE A 375 13.93 2.81 -20.26
C PHE A 375 14.32 1.34 -20.40
N LYS A 376 14.87 0.80 -19.32
CA LYS A 376 15.08 -0.64 -19.16
C LYS A 376 14.85 -1.02 -17.70
N TRP A 377 14.26 -2.18 -17.50
CA TRP A 377 14.10 -2.85 -16.21
C TRP A 377 14.69 -4.25 -16.35
N ILE A 378 15.46 -4.70 -15.37
CA ILE A 378 16.16 -5.98 -15.40
C ILE A 378 15.72 -6.79 -14.19
N GLY A 379 15.45 -8.07 -14.39
CA GLY A 379 15.33 -9.06 -13.33
C GLY A 379 15.90 -10.41 -13.75
N GLU A 380 15.69 -11.45 -12.95
CA GLU A 380 16.19 -12.80 -13.16
C GLU A 380 15.09 -13.86 -13.14
N LEU A 381 15.19 -14.86 -14.03
CA LEU A 381 14.34 -16.04 -14.03
C LEU A 381 15.01 -17.16 -13.23
N HIS A 382 14.48 -17.45 -12.05
CA HIS A 382 15.04 -18.46 -11.16
C HIS A 382 14.49 -19.88 -11.38
N ASP A 383 15.43 -20.83 -11.50
CA ASP A 383 15.14 -22.26 -11.40
C ASP A 383 14.60 -22.63 -10.01
N PRO A 384 13.64 -23.57 -9.92
CA PRO A 384 13.32 -24.16 -8.63
C PRO A 384 14.54 -24.94 -8.10
N PRO A 385 14.74 -25.02 -6.77
CA PRO A 385 15.79 -25.85 -6.21
C PRO A 385 15.52 -27.34 -6.46
N GLU A 386 16.58 -28.10 -6.78
CA GLU A 386 16.53 -29.56 -6.97
C GLU A 386 17.18 -30.33 -5.81
N ASP A 387 18.14 -29.71 -5.12
CA ASP A 387 19.02 -30.34 -4.12
C ASP A 387 18.75 -29.91 -2.68
N ARG A 388 17.72 -29.08 -2.47
CA ARG A 388 17.27 -28.59 -1.18
C ARG A 388 15.76 -28.33 -1.21
N PRO A 389 15.12 -28.14 -0.03
CA PRO A 389 13.72 -27.76 0.02
C PRO A 389 13.39 -26.50 -0.79
N LEU A 390 12.22 -26.52 -1.43
CA LEU A 390 11.60 -25.33 -2.02
C LEU A 390 11.10 -24.44 -0.89
N ARG A 391 11.49 -23.17 -0.88
CA ARG A 391 11.03 -22.19 0.12
C ARG A 391 9.97 -21.26 -0.44
N ILE A 392 8.82 -21.22 0.21
CA ILE A 392 7.70 -20.36 -0.13
C ILE A 392 7.53 -19.33 0.99
N ALA A 393 7.59 -18.05 0.67
CA ALA A 393 7.17 -16.98 1.57
C ALA A 393 5.69 -16.70 1.37
N SER A 394 4.90 -16.74 2.46
CA SER A 394 3.46 -16.53 2.45
C SER A 394 3.09 -15.29 3.25
N LEU A 395 2.42 -14.33 2.61
CA LEU A 395 2.08 -13.01 3.15
C LEU A 395 0.61 -12.66 2.87
N ASN A 396 0.01 -11.86 3.75
CA ASN A 396 -1.37 -11.35 3.60
C ASN A 396 -1.59 -10.06 4.39
N CYS A 397 -2.69 -9.35 4.11
CA CYS A 397 -3.24 -8.29 4.95
C CYS A 397 -2.22 -7.16 5.26
N VAL A 398 -1.99 -6.30 4.26
CA VAL A 398 -0.97 -5.25 4.28
C VAL A 398 -1.55 -3.89 4.71
N LYS A 399 -1.67 -3.67 6.02
CA LYS A 399 -2.06 -2.36 6.59
C LYS A 399 -0.88 -1.39 6.70
N ASN A 400 -1.04 -0.17 6.21
CA ASN A 400 0.05 0.82 6.19
C ASN A 400 0.04 1.78 7.38
N VAL A 401 -1.10 1.97 8.06
CA VAL A 401 -1.23 3.00 9.10
C VAL A 401 -2.25 2.61 10.16
N THR A 402 -2.03 3.09 11.40
CA THR A 402 -3.05 2.94 12.44
C THR A 402 -3.40 4.20 13.19
N ALA A 403 -2.57 5.25 13.23
CA ALA A 403 -2.90 6.32 14.17
C ALA A 403 -2.65 7.76 13.73
N HIS A 404 -1.98 8.00 12.59
CA HIS A 404 -1.57 9.36 12.17
C HIS A 404 -0.95 10.20 13.31
N LYS A 405 -0.39 9.51 14.33
CA LYS A 405 0.18 10.09 15.54
C LYS A 405 1.55 10.69 15.30
N ALA A 406 2.21 10.21 14.26
CA ALA A 406 3.51 10.65 13.81
C ALA A 406 3.70 10.18 12.36
N TRP A 407 4.51 10.91 11.61
CA TRP A 407 4.96 10.58 10.27
C TRP A 407 6.29 9.82 10.31
N ASN A 408 6.31 8.76 11.12
CA ASN A 408 7.44 7.86 11.34
C ASN A 408 6.91 6.45 11.67
N ARG A 409 7.81 5.51 12.02
CA ARG A 409 7.45 4.10 12.31
C ARG A 409 6.48 3.91 13.48
N GLN A 410 6.32 4.91 14.37
CA GLN A 410 5.35 4.86 15.46
C GLN A 410 3.90 5.10 14.99
N GLY A 411 3.71 5.76 13.85
CA GLY A 411 2.38 6.09 13.29
C GLY A 411 2.06 5.41 11.96
N VAL A 412 3.06 5.20 11.11
CA VAL A 412 2.98 4.68 9.74
C VAL A 412 3.94 3.51 9.60
N TRP A 413 3.47 2.37 9.09
CA TRP A 413 4.23 1.13 8.99
C TRP A 413 4.72 0.81 7.58
N TYR A 414 4.15 1.48 6.57
CA TYR A 414 4.71 1.56 5.24
C TYR A 414 6.12 2.20 5.32
N PRO A 415 7.12 1.71 4.58
CA PRO A 415 7.06 0.69 3.51
C PRO A 415 7.33 -0.75 3.97
N HIS A 416 7.11 -1.05 5.26
CA HIS A 416 7.32 -2.40 5.82
C HIS A 416 8.76 -2.92 5.68
N GLU A 417 9.74 -2.02 5.54
CA GLU A 417 11.15 -2.37 5.33
C GLU A 417 11.67 -3.38 6.35
N ASP A 418 11.35 -3.18 7.63
CA ASP A 418 11.73 -4.07 8.72
C ASP A 418 11.25 -5.51 8.50
N LEU A 419 10.06 -5.70 7.91
CA LEU A 419 9.52 -7.02 7.59
C LEU A 419 10.10 -7.55 6.27
N VAL A 420 10.22 -6.70 5.26
CA VAL A 420 10.70 -7.05 3.91
C VAL A 420 12.13 -7.59 3.97
N GLU A 421 13.03 -6.93 4.70
CA GLU A 421 14.41 -7.38 4.90
C GLU A 421 14.47 -8.76 5.57
N ARG A 422 13.63 -8.99 6.58
CA ARG A 422 13.56 -10.27 7.31
C ARG A 422 12.99 -11.41 6.47
N VAL A 423 12.08 -11.11 5.55
CA VAL A 423 11.59 -12.09 4.57
C VAL A 423 12.71 -12.45 3.59
N ASP A 424 13.45 -11.46 3.08
CA ASP A 424 14.52 -11.68 2.10
C ASP A 424 15.69 -12.52 2.65
N VAL A 425 15.98 -12.43 3.94
CA VAL A 425 16.99 -13.26 4.64
C VAL A 425 16.78 -14.76 4.42
N HIS A 426 15.51 -15.21 4.34
CA HIS A 426 15.17 -16.63 4.11
C HIS A 426 15.50 -17.10 2.69
N ARG A 427 15.71 -16.15 1.78
CA ARG A 427 15.89 -16.32 0.34
C ARG A 427 14.79 -17.20 -0.27
N PRO A 428 13.50 -16.80 -0.17
CA PRO A 428 12.41 -17.57 -0.75
C PRO A 428 12.63 -17.82 -2.25
N ASP A 429 12.20 -18.99 -2.69
CA ASP A 429 12.17 -19.38 -4.10
C ASP A 429 10.86 -18.98 -4.77
N PHE A 430 9.80 -18.81 -3.97
CA PHE A 430 8.45 -18.51 -4.43
C PHE A 430 7.75 -17.60 -3.44
N TYR A 431 6.96 -16.65 -3.93
CA TYR A 431 6.14 -15.77 -3.10
C TYR A 431 4.65 -16.02 -3.29
N PHE A 432 3.90 -16.06 -2.20
CA PHE A 432 2.45 -16.07 -2.22
C PHE A 432 1.90 -14.90 -1.40
N PHE A 433 1.08 -14.07 -2.05
CA PHE A 433 0.30 -13.02 -1.40
C PHE A 433 -1.19 -13.39 -1.47
N ALA A 434 -1.77 -13.74 -0.32
CA ALA A 434 -3.10 -14.36 -0.25
C ALA A 434 -4.28 -13.39 -0.37
N GLY A 435 -4.04 -12.09 -0.44
CA GLY A 435 -5.11 -11.09 -0.45
C GLY A 435 -4.79 -9.87 0.41
N ASP A 436 -5.64 -8.85 0.30
CA ASP A 436 -5.56 -7.60 1.03
C ASP A 436 -4.20 -6.92 0.85
N GLN A 437 -3.74 -6.84 -0.41
CA GLN A 437 -2.56 -6.04 -0.74
C GLN A 437 -2.82 -4.56 -0.48
N ILE A 438 -4.09 -4.13 -0.54
CA ILE A 438 -4.53 -2.79 -0.16
C ILE A 438 -5.72 -2.84 0.82
N TYR A 439 -5.91 -1.73 1.54
CA TYR A 439 -7.16 -1.42 2.23
C TYR A 439 -7.71 -0.10 1.70
N GLU A 440 -8.96 -0.10 1.25
CA GLU A 440 -9.53 1.01 0.49
C GLU A 440 -9.72 2.30 1.30
N GLY A 441 -9.75 2.20 2.64
CA GLY A 441 -9.80 3.34 3.56
C GLY A 441 -8.45 3.82 4.08
N ASP A 442 -7.36 3.15 3.73
CA ASP A 442 -6.06 3.32 4.39
C ASP A 442 -5.34 4.60 3.96
N VAL A 443 -4.96 5.42 4.94
CA VAL A 443 -4.34 6.75 4.80
C VAL A 443 -5.29 7.78 4.19
N THR A 444 -5.87 7.50 3.03
CA THR A 444 -6.74 8.42 2.29
C THR A 444 -8.09 7.79 2.00
N PRO A 445 -9.19 8.57 2.01
CA PRO A 445 -10.51 8.04 1.70
C PRO A 445 -10.63 7.63 0.23
N VAL A 446 -11.54 6.68 -0.04
CA VAL A 446 -11.92 6.28 -1.40
C VAL A 446 -12.41 7.48 -2.23
N ASP A 447 -11.74 7.76 -3.35
CA ASP A 447 -12.21 8.66 -4.39
C ASP A 447 -12.98 7.90 -5.49
N ARG A 448 -14.29 7.69 -5.25
CA ARG A 448 -15.17 6.97 -6.21
C ARG A 448 -15.23 7.62 -7.60
N SER A 449 -14.97 8.92 -7.71
CA SER A 449 -15.01 9.62 -9.01
C SER A 449 -13.78 9.34 -9.89
N ARG A 450 -12.69 8.83 -9.29
CA ARG A 450 -11.42 8.51 -9.94
C ARG A 450 -10.90 7.18 -9.41
N ILE A 451 -11.78 6.18 -9.38
CA ILE A 451 -11.56 4.90 -8.68
C ILE A 451 -10.33 4.15 -9.18
N VAL A 452 -10.03 4.20 -10.48
CA VAL A 452 -8.82 3.60 -11.08
C VAL A 452 -7.56 4.20 -10.46
N LEU A 453 -7.45 5.54 -10.43
CA LEU A 453 -6.29 6.23 -9.86
C LEU A 453 -6.21 6.06 -8.34
N ASP A 454 -7.36 5.92 -7.68
CA ASP A 454 -7.45 5.66 -6.26
C ASP A 454 -6.92 4.26 -5.90
N TYR A 455 -7.26 3.25 -6.70
CA TYR A 455 -6.68 1.90 -6.59
C TYR A 455 -5.18 1.93 -6.80
N HIS A 456 -4.73 2.52 -7.91
CA HIS A 456 -3.30 2.61 -8.23
C HIS A 456 -2.49 3.37 -7.18
N THR A 457 -3.05 4.42 -6.55
CA THR A 457 -2.36 5.11 -5.45
C THR A 457 -2.09 4.18 -4.26
N LYS A 458 -2.99 3.24 -3.99
CA LYS A 458 -2.85 2.28 -2.89
C LYS A 458 -1.99 1.10 -3.30
N TYR A 459 -2.22 0.54 -4.48
CA TYR A 459 -1.47 -0.61 -4.97
C TYR A 459 -0.01 -0.26 -5.23
N GLN A 460 0.30 0.99 -5.63
CA GLN A 460 1.68 1.45 -5.72
C GLN A 460 2.43 1.45 -4.37
N ARG A 461 1.74 1.57 -3.23
CA ARG A 461 2.39 1.40 -1.92
C ARG A 461 2.80 -0.06 -1.71
N TRP A 462 1.94 -0.99 -2.10
CA TRP A 462 2.30 -2.40 -2.09
C TRP A 462 3.49 -2.69 -3.01
N LEU A 463 3.45 -2.20 -4.27
CA LEU A 463 4.56 -2.35 -5.22
C LEU A 463 5.87 -1.75 -4.66
N ARG A 464 5.79 -0.60 -4.01
CA ARG A 464 6.98 0.06 -3.46
C ARG A 464 7.54 -0.63 -2.21
N SER A 465 6.73 -1.43 -1.53
CA SER A 465 7.14 -2.21 -0.35
C SER A 465 7.72 -3.58 -0.78
N PHE A 466 7.06 -4.28 -1.70
CA PHE A 466 7.35 -5.69 -2.00
C PHE A 466 7.86 -5.96 -3.42
N GLY A 467 7.84 -4.97 -4.31
CA GLY A 467 8.19 -5.12 -5.73
C GLY A 467 9.61 -5.64 -5.97
N GLU A 468 10.55 -5.32 -5.06
CA GLU A 468 11.92 -5.85 -5.11
C GLU A 468 11.97 -7.34 -4.78
N LEU A 469 11.19 -7.82 -3.81
CA LEU A 469 11.16 -9.25 -3.43
C LEU A 469 10.68 -10.13 -4.60
N VAL A 470 9.65 -9.67 -5.31
CA VAL A 470 9.01 -10.43 -6.39
C VAL A 470 9.62 -10.16 -7.77
N ARG A 471 10.61 -9.26 -7.87
CA ARG A 471 11.27 -8.94 -9.14
C ARG A 471 11.91 -10.18 -9.76
N ASP A 472 12.62 -10.94 -8.94
CA ASP A 472 13.50 -12.04 -9.35
C ASP A 472 12.99 -13.41 -8.89
N ARG A 473 11.75 -13.50 -8.42
CA ARG A 473 11.17 -14.76 -7.94
C ARG A 473 9.76 -14.93 -8.48
N PRO A 474 9.35 -16.16 -8.88
CA PRO A 474 7.96 -16.42 -9.19
C PRO A 474 7.06 -16.04 -8.02
N SER A 475 5.93 -15.42 -8.33
CA SER A 475 5.00 -14.93 -7.33
C SER A 475 3.55 -15.15 -7.75
N VAL A 476 2.72 -15.67 -6.85
CA VAL A 476 1.25 -15.69 -6.99
C VAL A 476 0.68 -14.62 -6.07
N ILE A 477 -0.07 -13.67 -6.65
CA ILE A 477 -0.70 -12.56 -5.93
C ILE A 477 -2.17 -12.58 -6.30
N ILE A 478 -3.04 -12.92 -5.35
CA ILE A 478 -4.49 -13.00 -5.59
C ILE A 478 -5.22 -11.88 -4.83
N PRO A 479 -6.30 -11.32 -5.40
CA PRO A 479 -7.13 -10.32 -4.71
C PRO A 479 -8.02 -10.98 -3.67
N ASP A 480 -8.23 -10.27 -2.57
CA ASP A 480 -9.33 -10.49 -1.64
C ASP A 480 -10.29 -9.28 -1.65
N ASP A 481 -11.11 -9.15 -0.62
CA ASP A 481 -12.28 -8.30 -0.57
C ASP A 481 -11.93 -6.79 -0.55
N HIS A 482 -10.86 -6.38 0.13
CA HIS A 482 -10.41 -5.00 0.17
C HIS A 482 -9.74 -4.55 -1.14
N ASP A 483 -9.10 -5.46 -1.88
CA ASP A 483 -8.49 -5.16 -3.19
C ASP A 483 -9.53 -4.71 -4.22
N VAL A 484 -10.76 -5.21 -4.10
CA VAL A 484 -11.91 -4.87 -4.95
C VAL A 484 -12.90 -3.91 -4.28
N TYR A 485 -12.46 -3.20 -3.22
CA TYR A 485 -13.22 -2.13 -2.53
C TYR A 485 -14.55 -2.60 -1.95
N HIS A 486 -14.57 -3.83 -1.45
CA HIS A 486 -15.75 -4.48 -0.93
C HIS A 486 -15.37 -5.29 0.29
N GLY A 487 -14.98 -4.63 1.39
CA GLY A 487 -14.36 -5.27 2.58
C GLY A 487 -15.17 -6.32 3.38
N ASN A 488 -16.18 -6.95 2.77
CA ASN A 488 -16.57 -8.36 2.90
C ASN A 488 -17.29 -8.71 1.58
N ILE A 489 -16.63 -9.42 0.67
CA ILE A 489 -17.15 -9.68 -0.68
C ILE A 489 -17.93 -10.99 -0.75
N TRP A 490 -19.09 -10.92 -1.39
CA TRP A 490 -19.95 -12.05 -1.71
C TRP A 490 -19.98 -12.22 -3.23
N GLY A 491 -18.95 -12.78 -3.86
CA GLY A 491 -18.80 -12.69 -5.31
C GLY A 491 -20.02 -13.14 -6.12
N ALA A 492 -20.82 -14.08 -5.59
CA ALA A 492 -22.14 -14.51 -6.10
C ALA A 492 -22.16 -14.69 -7.63
N GLY A 493 -21.14 -15.38 -8.15
CA GLY A 493 -20.96 -15.65 -9.57
C GLY A 493 -20.67 -14.41 -10.43
N GLY A 494 -20.12 -13.35 -9.83
CA GLY A 494 -19.69 -12.14 -10.53
C GLY A 494 -20.80 -11.14 -10.85
N ILE A 495 -21.98 -11.23 -10.23
CA ILE A 495 -23.04 -10.23 -10.49
C ILE A 495 -22.66 -8.84 -9.95
N LEU A 496 -23.32 -7.79 -10.45
CA LEU A 496 -23.20 -6.45 -9.85
C LEU A 496 -24.09 -6.36 -8.62
N ALA A 497 -23.51 -6.02 -7.47
CA ALA A 497 -24.23 -5.80 -6.24
C ALA A 497 -25.13 -4.57 -6.34
N LYS A 498 -26.42 -4.75 -5.99
CA LYS A 498 -27.46 -3.71 -6.05
C LYS A 498 -28.16 -3.58 -4.72
N ALA A 499 -28.13 -2.38 -4.14
CA ALA A 499 -28.93 -2.05 -2.97
C ALA A 499 -30.43 -2.16 -3.29
N ARG A 500 -31.22 -2.60 -2.31
CA ARG A 500 -32.69 -2.73 -2.38
C ARG A 500 -33.29 -2.50 -1.00
N ASP A 501 -34.62 -2.43 -0.89
CA ASP A 501 -35.29 -2.13 0.38
C ASP A 501 -34.84 -3.07 1.50
N GLY A 502 -34.20 -2.49 2.53
CA GLY A 502 -33.68 -3.23 3.69
C GLY A 502 -32.33 -3.92 3.50
N MET A 503 -31.68 -3.80 2.33
CA MET A 503 -30.40 -4.47 2.01
C MET A 503 -29.43 -3.51 1.32
N THR A 504 -28.24 -3.37 1.90
CA THR A 504 -27.21 -2.49 1.35
C THR A 504 -26.47 -3.15 0.17
N GLN A 505 -25.71 -2.37 -0.59
CA GLN A 505 -24.83 -2.93 -1.63
C GLN A 505 -23.75 -3.86 -1.05
N GLN A 506 -23.35 -3.66 0.21
CA GLN A 506 -22.39 -4.54 0.90
C GLN A 506 -22.88 -5.98 0.96
N ASP A 507 -24.18 -6.17 1.19
CA ASP A 507 -24.77 -7.48 1.51
C ASP A 507 -25.54 -8.11 0.35
N ALA A 508 -25.64 -7.42 -0.79
CA ALA A 508 -26.58 -7.78 -1.85
C ALA A 508 -26.20 -9.05 -2.66
N GLY A 509 -25.02 -9.61 -2.44
CA GLY A 509 -24.38 -10.52 -3.40
C GLY A 509 -23.79 -9.75 -4.57
N GLY A 510 -22.70 -10.26 -5.14
CA GLY A 510 -21.94 -9.66 -6.22
C GLY A 510 -20.83 -8.72 -5.77
N TYR A 511 -20.27 -8.03 -6.76
CA TYR A 511 -19.23 -7.01 -6.61
C TYR A 511 -19.86 -5.62 -6.54
N LYS A 512 -19.33 -4.72 -5.70
CA LYS A 512 -19.73 -3.29 -5.69
C LYS A 512 -19.26 -2.52 -6.92
N LEU A 513 -18.15 -2.95 -7.52
CA LEU A 513 -17.51 -2.33 -8.67
C LEU A 513 -17.96 -2.99 -9.98
N SER A 514 -17.76 -2.30 -11.10
CA SER A 514 -18.03 -2.82 -12.45
C SER A 514 -17.00 -3.89 -12.86
N ALA A 515 -17.35 -4.73 -13.83
CA ALA A 515 -16.41 -5.66 -14.46
C ALA A 515 -15.10 -4.98 -14.89
N ASP A 516 -15.18 -3.82 -15.56
CA ASP A 516 -13.98 -3.11 -16.03
C ASP A 516 -12.98 -2.82 -14.91
N MET A 517 -13.47 -2.42 -13.73
CA MET A 517 -12.62 -2.11 -12.58
C MET A 517 -12.12 -3.38 -11.89
N VAL A 518 -12.96 -4.41 -11.74
CA VAL A 518 -12.55 -5.70 -11.18
C VAL A 518 -11.49 -6.37 -12.07
N ASN A 519 -11.68 -6.36 -13.39
CA ASN A 519 -10.71 -6.91 -14.33
C ASN A 519 -9.43 -6.07 -14.35
N ALA A 520 -9.47 -4.75 -14.11
CA ALA A 520 -8.26 -3.95 -13.92
C ALA A 520 -7.46 -4.39 -12.68
N VAL A 521 -8.13 -4.75 -11.57
CA VAL A 521 -7.50 -5.38 -10.40
C VAL A 521 -6.96 -6.76 -10.74
N HIS A 522 -7.71 -7.59 -11.47
CA HIS A 522 -7.23 -8.92 -11.87
C HIS A 522 -5.97 -8.82 -12.75
N ARG A 523 -5.93 -7.90 -13.71
CA ARG A 523 -4.76 -7.72 -14.58
C ARG A 523 -3.50 -7.27 -13.82
N THR A 524 -3.65 -6.53 -12.73
CA THR A 524 -2.53 -6.04 -11.91
C THR A 524 -2.03 -7.06 -10.91
N GLN A 525 -2.89 -7.95 -10.41
CA GLN A 525 -2.52 -8.93 -9.37
C GLN A 525 -2.32 -10.34 -9.93
N VAL A 526 -3.27 -10.85 -10.73
CA VAL A 526 -3.24 -12.21 -11.29
C VAL A 526 -2.84 -12.24 -12.78
N GLY A 527 -2.44 -11.12 -13.35
CA GLY A 527 -2.09 -11.01 -14.77
C GLY A 527 -0.89 -11.85 -15.19
N ASN A 528 -0.06 -12.27 -14.23
CA ASN A 528 1.09 -13.14 -14.42
C ASN A 528 0.77 -14.63 -14.18
N LEU A 529 -0.48 -15.02 -13.93
CA LEU A 529 -0.84 -16.43 -13.76
C LEU A 529 -0.90 -17.17 -15.12
N PRO A 530 -0.78 -18.52 -15.10
CA PRO A 530 -1.15 -19.35 -16.25
C PRO A 530 -2.58 -19.09 -16.72
N GLU A 531 -2.91 -19.61 -17.91
CA GLU A 531 -4.25 -19.45 -18.48
C GLU A 531 -5.33 -20.01 -17.54
N CYS A 532 -6.45 -19.30 -17.43
CA CYS A 532 -7.55 -19.70 -16.57
C CYS A 532 -8.16 -21.03 -17.04
N MET A 533 -8.35 -21.96 -16.11
CA MET A 533 -8.85 -23.30 -16.38
C MET A 533 -10.35 -23.45 -16.12
N VAL A 534 -11.05 -22.37 -15.74
CA VAL A 534 -12.50 -22.34 -15.60
C VAL A 534 -13.14 -21.39 -16.63
N PRO A 535 -14.35 -21.69 -17.12
CA PRO A 535 -15.01 -20.84 -18.12
C PRO A 535 -15.28 -19.41 -17.62
N GLY A 536 -15.05 -18.43 -18.49
CA GLY A 536 -15.40 -17.03 -18.27
C GLY A 536 -15.84 -16.33 -19.58
N PRO A 537 -16.17 -15.04 -19.52
CA PRO A 537 -16.32 -14.26 -18.29
C PRO A 537 -17.58 -14.69 -17.50
N ILE A 538 -17.60 -14.40 -16.20
CA ILE A 538 -18.73 -14.66 -15.30
C ILE A 538 -19.56 -13.39 -15.05
N GLY A 539 -20.81 -13.58 -14.62
CA GLY A 539 -21.69 -12.52 -14.15
C GLY A 539 -21.74 -11.29 -15.06
N GLN A 540 -21.27 -10.15 -14.55
CA GLN A 540 -21.29 -8.86 -15.26
C GLN A 540 -20.14 -8.66 -16.27
N GLY A 541 -19.38 -9.71 -16.61
CA GLY A 541 -18.22 -9.63 -17.50
C GLY A 541 -16.86 -9.75 -16.77
N ILE A 542 -16.84 -10.35 -15.58
CA ILE A 542 -15.61 -10.51 -14.79
C ILE A 542 -14.84 -11.74 -15.29
N ASP A 543 -13.54 -11.60 -15.51
CA ASP A 543 -12.68 -12.70 -15.92
C ASP A 543 -12.21 -13.50 -14.68
N PRO A 544 -12.54 -14.81 -14.56
CA PRO A 544 -12.02 -15.64 -13.49
C PRO A 544 -10.53 -15.97 -13.72
N TYR A 545 -9.83 -16.41 -12.67
CA TYR A 545 -8.38 -16.70 -12.73
C TYR A 545 -7.97 -18.04 -12.13
N THR A 546 -8.92 -18.93 -11.84
CA THR A 546 -8.63 -20.27 -11.31
C THR A 546 -7.72 -21.04 -12.26
N THR A 547 -6.58 -21.53 -11.78
CA THR A 547 -5.62 -22.24 -12.63
C THR A 547 -4.70 -23.16 -11.83
N ARG A 548 -3.88 -23.93 -12.54
CA ARG A 548 -2.85 -24.83 -12.00
C ARG A 548 -1.47 -24.29 -12.35
N LEU A 549 -0.52 -24.44 -11.43
CA LEU A 549 0.88 -24.08 -11.64
C LEU A 549 1.78 -25.17 -11.06
N ARG A 550 2.74 -25.68 -11.82
CA ARG A 550 3.73 -26.65 -11.35
C ARG A 550 5.10 -25.99 -11.30
N TYR A 551 5.68 -25.93 -10.10
CA TYR A 551 6.99 -25.31 -9.87
C TYR A 551 7.78 -26.10 -8.83
N GLY A 552 8.96 -26.59 -9.20
CA GLY A 552 9.77 -27.47 -8.35
C GLY A 552 8.98 -28.72 -7.91
N PRO A 553 9.07 -29.11 -6.62
CA PRO A 553 8.39 -30.29 -6.08
C PRO A 553 6.89 -30.07 -5.78
N VAL A 554 6.30 -28.94 -6.23
CA VAL A 554 4.92 -28.59 -5.90
C VAL A 554 4.04 -28.49 -7.14
N ASP A 555 2.82 -29.01 -6.99
CA ASP A 555 1.70 -28.81 -7.90
C ASP A 555 0.67 -27.92 -7.19
N PHE A 556 0.53 -26.69 -7.64
CA PHE A 556 -0.35 -25.68 -7.06
C PHE A 556 -1.71 -25.65 -7.75
N ALA A 557 -2.78 -25.59 -6.96
CA ALA A 557 -4.09 -25.11 -7.41
C ALA A 557 -4.33 -23.69 -6.87
N ILE A 558 -4.63 -22.75 -7.77
CA ILE A 558 -4.93 -21.36 -7.43
C ILE A 558 -6.43 -21.16 -7.59
N VAL A 559 -7.11 -20.78 -6.52
CA VAL A 559 -8.58 -20.74 -6.43
C VAL A 559 -9.05 -19.37 -5.93
N ALA A 560 -10.15 -18.88 -6.50
CA ALA A 560 -10.80 -17.65 -6.08
C ALA A 560 -12.01 -17.98 -5.19
N ASP A 561 -11.79 -18.17 -3.89
CA ASP A 561 -12.83 -18.63 -2.98
C ASP A 561 -13.92 -17.56 -2.69
N ARG A 562 -13.59 -16.30 -2.94
CA ARG A 562 -14.51 -15.15 -2.85
C ARG A 562 -15.45 -15.00 -4.04
N MET A 563 -15.09 -15.52 -5.22
CA MET A 563 -15.67 -15.08 -6.49
C MET A 563 -17.07 -15.64 -6.78
N TRP A 564 -17.37 -16.84 -6.28
CA TRP A 564 -18.69 -17.47 -6.40
C TRP A 564 -19.52 -17.43 -5.12
N LYS A 565 -18.87 -17.15 -3.99
CA LYS A 565 -19.48 -17.21 -2.66
C LYS A 565 -20.78 -16.41 -2.61
N ASP A 566 -21.85 -17.07 -2.19
CA ASP A 566 -23.15 -16.45 -2.03
C ASP A 566 -23.16 -15.44 -0.88
N SER A 567 -24.20 -14.59 -0.82
CA SER A 567 -24.44 -13.75 0.36
C SER A 567 -25.43 -14.43 1.31
N ALA A 568 -25.04 -14.63 2.56
CA ALA A 568 -25.93 -15.15 3.59
C ALA A 568 -27.14 -14.23 3.86
N THR A 569 -26.99 -12.92 3.68
CA THR A 569 -28.11 -11.97 3.74
C THR A 569 -29.17 -12.25 2.67
N VAL A 570 -28.78 -12.83 1.54
CA VAL A 570 -29.69 -13.23 0.46
C VAL A 570 -30.24 -14.63 0.67
N LYS A 571 -29.38 -15.58 1.06
CA LYS A 571 -29.73 -17.02 1.15
C LYS A 571 -30.43 -17.40 2.46
N VAL A 572 -30.23 -16.63 3.53
CA VAL A 572 -30.75 -16.91 4.88
C VAL A 572 -31.45 -15.66 5.45
N PRO A 573 -32.55 -15.18 4.85
CA PRO A 573 -33.19 -13.92 5.24
C PRO A 573 -33.68 -13.88 6.70
N GLU A 574 -34.08 -15.01 7.26
CA GLU A 574 -34.53 -15.17 8.65
C GLU A 574 -33.43 -14.90 9.69
N ALA A 575 -32.17 -15.12 9.32
CA ALA A 575 -31.00 -14.81 10.15
C ALA A 575 -30.72 -13.30 10.28
N LYS A 576 -31.32 -12.50 9.40
CA LYS A 576 -31.13 -11.04 9.31
C LYS A 576 -29.64 -10.65 9.23
N VAL A 577 -28.85 -11.44 8.51
CA VAL A 577 -27.40 -11.25 8.40
C VAL A 577 -27.10 -9.83 7.89
N ARG A 578 -26.13 -9.17 8.53
CA ARG A 578 -25.56 -7.89 8.07
C ARG A 578 -24.05 -7.96 8.14
N ASN A 579 -23.41 -7.74 7.00
CA ASN A 579 -21.95 -7.78 6.85
C ASN A 579 -21.32 -9.05 7.42
N GLY A 580 -21.85 -10.22 7.07
CA GLY A 580 -21.36 -11.51 7.59
C GLY A 580 -21.97 -11.95 8.92
N TRP A 581 -22.56 -11.04 9.69
CA TRP A 581 -22.99 -11.33 11.07
C TRP A 581 -24.50 -11.51 11.24
N PHE A 582 -24.89 -12.60 11.89
CA PHE A 582 -26.27 -12.88 12.32
C PHE A 582 -26.79 -11.80 13.26
N LYS A 583 -27.98 -11.24 12.96
CA LYS A 583 -28.62 -10.21 13.81
C LYS A 583 -29.94 -10.66 14.43
N ASN A 584 -30.42 -11.85 14.05
CA ASN A 584 -31.55 -12.48 14.72
C ASN A 584 -31.05 -13.29 15.93
N PRO A 585 -31.35 -12.88 17.18
CA PRO A 585 -30.87 -13.58 18.38
C PRO A 585 -31.50 -14.97 18.56
N ASP A 586 -32.59 -15.25 17.85
CA ASP A 586 -33.31 -16.55 17.91
C ASP A 586 -32.86 -17.52 16.80
N PHE A 587 -31.87 -17.15 15.98
CA PHE A 587 -31.34 -17.98 14.89
C PHE A 587 -30.02 -18.62 15.32
N ASP A 588 -29.92 -19.96 15.26
CA ASP A 588 -28.65 -20.67 15.47
C ASP A 588 -27.83 -20.62 14.18
N PRO A 589 -26.60 -20.06 14.18
CA PRO A 589 -25.74 -20.05 12.99
C PRO A 589 -25.48 -21.42 12.37
N ARG A 590 -25.61 -22.52 13.14
CA ARG A 590 -25.53 -23.90 12.63
C ARG A 590 -26.64 -24.20 11.61
N ASP A 591 -27.79 -23.55 11.72
CA ASP A 591 -28.92 -23.69 10.80
C ASP A 591 -28.74 -22.88 9.49
N ALA A 592 -27.60 -22.19 9.32
CA ALA A 592 -27.32 -21.38 8.12
C ALA A 592 -26.93 -22.20 6.88
N ASP A 593 -26.76 -23.52 7.00
CA ASP A 593 -26.49 -24.39 5.86
C ASP A 593 -27.78 -24.61 5.07
N VAL A 594 -27.87 -23.99 3.89
CA VAL A 594 -29.08 -24.01 3.06
C VAL A 594 -28.80 -24.60 1.69
N GLU A 595 -29.79 -25.35 1.17
CA GLU A 595 -29.69 -26.00 -0.13
C GLU A 595 -29.45 -24.96 -1.25
N GLY A 596 -28.47 -25.24 -2.11
CA GLY A 596 -28.15 -24.39 -3.26
C GLY A 596 -27.41 -23.08 -2.91
N ALA A 597 -26.84 -22.96 -1.70
CA ALA A 597 -25.83 -21.95 -1.43
C ALA A 597 -24.47 -22.38 -2.01
N GLU A 598 -23.80 -21.46 -2.71
CA GLU A 598 -22.53 -21.69 -3.38
C GLU A 598 -21.35 -21.09 -2.59
N PHE A 599 -20.22 -21.81 -2.62
CA PHE A 599 -18.93 -21.31 -2.12
C PHE A 599 -17.96 -21.07 -3.28
N LEU A 600 -17.32 -22.11 -3.81
CA LEU A 600 -16.39 -22.02 -4.93
C LEU A 600 -17.09 -21.99 -6.29
N GLY A 601 -18.37 -22.36 -6.35
CA GLY A 601 -19.12 -22.51 -7.59
C GLY A 601 -18.75 -23.80 -8.35
N PRO A 602 -19.64 -24.29 -9.22
CA PRO A 602 -19.51 -25.62 -9.82
C PRO A 602 -18.27 -25.79 -10.71
N THR A 603 -17.79 -24.73 -11.35
CA THR A 603 -16.63 -24.80 -12.26
C THR A 603 -15.30 -24.90 -11.51
N GLN A 604 -15.15 -24.21 -10.36
CA GLN A 604 -13.96 -24.36 -9.53
C GLN A 604 -13.98 -25.68 -8.75
N GLU A 605 -15.15 -26.12 -8.27
CA GLU A 605 -15.29 -27.43 -7.63
C GLU A 605 -14.87 -28.55 -8.60
N ALA A 606 -15.33 -28.52 -9.85
CA ALA A 606 -14.93 -29.50 -10.87
C ALA A 606 -13.43 -29.43 -11.21
N PHE A 607 -12.85 -28.23 -11.27
CA PHE A 607 -11.40 -28.05 -11.44
C PHE A 607 -10.63 -28.68 -10.27
N LEU A 608 -11.03 -28.39 -9.02
CA LEU A 608 -10.38 -28.92 -7.84
C LEU A 608 -10.50 -30.44 -7.74
N GLU A 609 -11.64 -31.04 -8.07
CA GLU A 609 -11.81 -32.49 -8.12
C GLU A 609 -10.89 -33.15 -9.17
N GLY A 610 -10.80 -32.56 -10.36
CA GLY A 610 -9.89 -33.03 -11.41
C GLY A 610 -8.41 -32.89 -11.01
N TRP A 611 -8.03 -31.76 -10.41
CA TRP A 611 -6.68 -31.54 -9.90
C TRP A 611 -6.35 -32.46 -8.72
N ALA A 612 -7.32 -32.71 -7.83
CA ALA A 612 -7.15 -33.53 -6.64
C ALA A 612 -6.99 -35.02 -6.95
N SER A 613 -7.44 -35.49 -8.11
CA SER A 613 -7.26 -36.86 -8.56
C SER A 613 -6.03 -37.05 -9.47
N ASP A 614 -5.59 -35.98 -10.17
CA ASP A 614 -4.39 -36.02 -10.99
C ASP A 614 -3.10 -35.99 -10.14
N ARG A 615 -2.12 -36.84 -10.47
CA ARG A 615 -0.86 -36.99 -9.73
C ARG A 615 0.32 -36.77 -10.66
N ASP A 616 1.23 -35.88 -10.27
CA ASP A 616 2.50 -35.66 -10.95
C ASP A 616 3.65 -36.25 -10.11
N PRO A 617 4.37 -37.28 -10.60
CA PRO A 617 5.50 -37.87 -9.88
C PRO A 617 6.62 -36.89 -9.54
N LYS A 618 6.75 -35.78 -10.29
CA LYS A 618 7.75 -34.73 -10.05
C LYS A 618 7.27 -33.68 -9.03
N SER A 619 6.01 -33.75 -8.61
CA SER A 619 5.43 -32.87 -7.60
C SER A 619 4.90 -33.72 -6.43
N PRO A 620 5.77 -34.21 -5.53
CA PRO A 620 5.35 -35.05 -4.41
C PRO A 620 4.35 -34.39 -3.47
N ARG A 621 4.25 -33.04 -3.48
CA ARG A 621 3.30 -32.27 -2.67
C ARG A 621 2.36 -31.44 -3.54
N LYS A 622 1.11 -31.36 -3.10
CA LYS A 622 0.08 -30.45 -3.62
C LYS A 622 -0.20 -29.32 -2.64
N ILE A 623 -0.38 -28.11 -3.16
CA ILE A 623 -0.72 -26.92 -2.36
C ILE A 623 -1.88 -26.16 -3.00
N VAL A 624 -2.88 -25.81 -2.22
CA VAL A 624 -3.97 -24.90 -2.64
C VAL A 624 -3.66 -23.50 -2.14
N LEU A 625 -3.80 -22.52 -3.03
CA LEU A 625 -3.66 -21.09 -2.76
C LEU A 625 -5.03 -20.42 -2.91
N SER A 626 -5.60 -19.89 -1.83
CA SER A 626 -6.83 -19.08 -1.85
C SER A 626 -6.83 -18.01 -0.75
N GLN A 627 -7.88 -17.20 -0.68
CA GLN A 627 -7.95 -16.02 0.18
C GLN A 627 -8.18 -16.37 1.65
N THR A 628 -9.10 -17.28 1.94
CA THR A 628 -9.62 -17.50 3.29
C THR A 628 -9.37 -18.92 3.79
N PRO A 629 -9.12 -19.13 5.09
CA PRO A 629 -9.29 -20.46 5.66
C PRO A 629 -10.76 -20.88 5.55
N TRP A 630 -11.00 -22.13 5.19
CA TRP A 630 -12.34 -22.70 5.00
C TRP A 630 -12.95 -23.17 6.32
N VAL A 631 -12.87 -22.30 7.33
CA VAL A 631 -13.37 -22.46 8.70
C VAL A 631 -13.31 -21.08 9.39
N ASN A 632 -14.10 -20.85 10.43
CA ASN A 632 -13.98 -19.64 11.25
C ASN A 632 -13.18 -19.87 12.55
N VAL A 633 -11.88 -19.54 12.55
CA VAL A 633 -11.02 -19.63 13.75
C VAL A 633 -11.03 -18.30 14.50
N ALA A 634 -12.18 -17.90 15.02
CA ALA A 634 -12.31 -16.69 15.84
C ALA A 634 -13.27 -16.91 17.01
N THR A 635 -12.99 -16.27 18.12
CA THR A 635 -13.89 -16.14 19.27
C THR A 635 -14.18 -14.67 19.55
N LEU A 636 -15.41 -14.37 19.97
CA LEU A 636 -15.85 -13.04 20.35
C LEU A 636 -16.70 -13.08 21.62
N PRO A 637 -16.85 -11.96 22.34
CA PRO A 637 -17.82 -11.88 23.41
C PRO A 637 -19.24 -12.18 22.88
N PRO A 638 -20.15 -12.74 23.70
CA PRO A 638 -21.38 -13.30 23.18
C PRO A 638 -22.28 -12.27 22.50
N GLY A 639 -22.85 -12.64 21.36
CA GLY A 639 -23.73 -11.78 20.57
C GLY A 639 -23.08 -10.51 20.00
N ARG A 640 -21.74 -10.49 19.86
CA ARG A 640 -20.99 -9.39 19.21
C ARG A 640 -20.65 -9.69 17.75
N ASP A 641 -20.27 -8.64 17.04
CA ASP A 641 -19.79 -8.67 15.66
C ASP A 641 -18.36 -8.08 15.54
N ASP A 642 -17.83 -8.08 14.33
CA ASP A 642 -16.52 -7.51 13.98
C ASP A 642 -16.30 -6.06 14.46
N GLY A 643 -17.37 -5.28 14.68
CA GLY A 643 -17.31 -3.91 15.16
C GLY A 643 -16.66 -3.75 16.54
N VAL A 644 -16.61 -4.82 17.35
CA VAL A 644 -15.89 -4.79 18.64
C VAL A 644 -14.42 -5.18 18.52
N VAL A 645 -14.01 -5.85 17.43
CA VAL A 645 -12.68 -6.45 17.26
C VAL A 645 -11.54 -5.44 17.52
N PRO A 646 -11.55 -4.21 16.95
CA PRO A 646 -10.48 -3.24 17.20
C PRO A 646 -10.38 -2.74 18.65
N ARG A 647 -11.33 -3.10 19.53
CA ARG A 647 -11.41 -2.68 20.93
C ARG A 647 -11.39 -3.85 21.91
N LEU A 648 -11.18 -5.07 21.42
CA LEU A 648 -11.03 -6.24 22.29
C LEU A 648 -9.85 -6.04 23.24
N THR A 649 -9.97 -6.64 24.41
CA THR A 649 -8.87 -6.62 25.38
C THR A 649 -7.73 -7.49 24.84
N ILE A 650 -6.54 -6.92 24.78
CA ILE A 650 -5.32 -7.68 24.53
C ILE A 650 -4.89 -8.30 25.87
N HIS A 651 -4.80 -9.62 25.90
CA HIS A 651 -4.46 -10.39 27.11
C HIS A 651 -2.95 -10.61 27.20
N LYS A 652 -2.43 -10.90 28.39
CA LYS A 652 -1.02 -11.33 28.52
C LYS A 652 -0.84 -12.77 28.04
N ALA A 653 0.40 -13.17 27.79
CA ALA A 653 0.76 -14.56 27.52
C ALA A 653 0.11 -15.51 28.55
N GLY A 654 -0.63 -16.49 28.04
CA GLY A 654 -1.31 -17.52 28.85
C GLY A 654 -2.63 -17.09 29.51
N GLU A 655 -3.03 -15.82 29.42
CA GLU A 655 -4.38 -15.36 29.80
C GLU A 655 -5.37 -15.57 28.64
N TYR A 656 -6.64 -15.84 28.98
CA TYR A 656 -7.71 -16.09 28.02
C TYR A 656 -8.88 -15.14 28.27
N ALA A 657 -9.67 -14.89 27.23
CA ALA A 657 -11.00 -14.36 27.39
C ALA A 657 -11.91 -15.44 28.00
N GLU A 658 -12.58 -15.13 29.12
CA GLU A 658 -13.34 -16.14 29.89
C GLU A 658 -14.83 -16.16 29.54
N ASP A 659 -15.30 -15.26 28.68
CA ASP A 659 -16.68 -15.15 28.22
C ASP A 659 -16.84 -15.30 26.70
N ASP A 660 -15.74 -15.43 25.97
CA ASP A 660 -15.74 -15.54 24.51
C ASP A 660 -16.37 -16.86 24.01
N GLU A 661 -17.11 -16.80 22.92
CA GLU A 661 -17.69 -17.95 22.21
C GLU A 661 -17.17 -18.02 20.76
N PRO A 662 -17.11 -19.22 20.14
CA PRO A 662 -16.81 -19.35 18.71
C PRO A 662 -17.71 -18.46 17.86
N ALA A 663 -17.10 -17.60 17.06
CA ALA A 663 -17.82 -16.70 16.17
C ALA A 663 -18.36 -17.45 14.95
N ALA A 664 -19.50 -16.98 14.42
CA ALA A 664 -20.06 -17.45 13.16
C ALA A 664 -20.15 -16.27 12.18
N ASP A 665 -19.04 -15.96 11.52
CA ASP A 665 -18.94 -14.93 10.49
C ASP A 665 -19.10 -15.56 9.12
N THR A 666 -20.21 -15.29 8.43
CA THR A 666 -20.44 -15.91 7.11
C THR A 666 -19.46 -15.40 6.06
N ASP A 667 -18.68 -14.36 6.36
CA ASP A 667 -17.57 -13.90 5.52
C ASP A 667 -16.39 -14.87 5.50
N SER A 668 -16.15 -15.59 6.61
CA SER A 668 -15.14 -16.66 6.66
C SER A 668 -15.47 -17.81 5.69
N GLY A 669 -14.47 -18.58 5.27
CA GLY A 669 -14.69 -19.75 4.44
C GLY A 669 -15.42 -20.92 5.13
N GLY A 670 -15.86 -20.76 6.38
CA GLY A 670 -16.67 -21.76 7.11
C GLY A 670 -18.12 -21.86 6.62
N TRP A 671 -18.62 -20.88 5.86
CA TRP A 671 -19.97 -20.88 5.30
C TRP A 671 -19.94 -20.66 3.77
N PRO A 672 -20.82 -21.31 2.98
CA PRO A 672 -21.81 -22.33 3.38
C PRO A 672 -21.19 -23.71 3.66
N GLN A 673 -21.66 -24.39 4.71
CA GLN A 673 -21.04 -25.61 5.24
C GLN A 673 -21.02 -26.76 4.23
N THR A 674 -22.14 -27.05 3.56
CA THR A 674 -22.21 -28.16 2.60
C THR A 674 -21.28 -27.94 1.40
N ALA A 675 -21.19 -26.71 0.87
CA ALA A 675 -20.30 -26.40 -0.25
C ALA A 675 -18.82 -26.40 0.18
N ARG A 676 -18.52 -25.82 1.34
CA ARG A 676 -17.20 -25.89 1.99
C ARG A 676 -16.72 -27.33 2.16
N THR A 677 -17.58 -28.23 2.64
CA THR A 677 -17.19 -29.62 2.94
C THR A 677 -16.86 -30.40 1.67
N ARG A 678 -17.53 -30.13 0.54
CA ARG A 678 -17.12 -30.69 -0.77
C ARG A 678 -15.71 -30.25 -1.16
N ALA A 679 -15.42 -28.96 -1.02
CA ALA A 679 -14.10 -28.42 -1.35
C ALA A 679 -13.01 -29.02 -0.44
N VAL A 680 -13.23 -29.10 0.88
CA VAL A 680 -12.27 -29.72 1.81
C VAL A 680 -12.03 -31.20 1.49
N ARG A 681 -13.05 -31.93 1.02
CA ARG A 681 -12.88 -33.33 0.60
C ARG A 681 -11.91 -33.47 -0.57
N SER A 682 -11.94 -32.55 -1.55
CA SER A 682 -10.95 -32.53 -2.64
C SER A 682 -9.53 -32.26 -2.15
N LEU A 683 -9.35 -31.36 -1.18
CA LEU A 683 -8.04 -31.12 -0.58
C LEU A 683 -7.50 -32.35 0.15
N ALA A 684 -8.37 -33.04 0.91
CA ALA A 684 -8.01 -34.25 1.64
C ALA A 684 -7.62 -35.39 0.68
N GLU A 685 -8.37 -35.59 -0.41
CA GLU A 685 -8.02 -36.56 -1.47
C GLU A 685 -6.64 -36.26 -2.08
N ALA A 686 -6.31 -34.97 -2.22
CA ALA A 686 -5.05 -34.51 -2.77
C ALA A 686 -3.84 -34.62 -1.82
N ASP A 687 -4.05 -34.92 -0.52
CA ASP A 687 -3.05 -34.71 0.55
C ASP A 687 -2.43 -33.30 0.48
N ALA A 688 -3.29 -32.31 0.21
CA ALA A 688 -2.86 -30.95 -0.04
C ALA A 688 -2.70 -30.15 1.27
N LEU A 689 -1.72 -29.24 1.28
CA LEU A 689 -1.70 -28.11 2.20
C LEU A 689 -2.56 -26.98 1.62
N HIS A 690 -3.36 -26.32 2.44
CA HIS A 690 -4.05 -25.09 2.05
C HIS A 690 -3.33 -23.86 2.65
N LEU A 691 -2.78 -23.00 1.80
CA LEU A 691 -2.21 -21.70 2.19
C LEU A 691 -3.22 -20.57 1.93
N CYS A 692 -3.47 -19.72 2.93
CA CYS A 692 -4.51 -18.68 2.88
C CYS A 692 -4.22 -17.46 3.78
N GLY A 693 -5.11 -16.46 3.80
CA GLY A 693 -5.02 -15.16 4.51
C GLY A 693 -6.30 -14.74 5.27
N ASP A 694 -6.76 -13.49 5.08
CA ASP A 694 -8.03 -12.87 5.56
C ASP A 694 -8.25 -12.72 7.08
N GLN A 695 -8.06 -13.77 7.86
CA GLN A 695 -8.57 -13.78 9.25
C GLN A 695 -7.77 -12.89 10.21
N HIS A 696 -6.64 -12.31 9.80
CA HIS A 696 -5.78 -11.49 10.66
C HIS A 696 -5.30 -12.22 11.93
N LEU A 697 -5.29 -13.54 11.88
CA LEU A 697 -4.86 -14.42 12.95
C LEU A 697 -4.03 -15.52 12.33
N GLY A 698 -2.73 -15.51 12.61
CA GLY A 698 -1.86 -16.61 12.23
C GLY A 698 -2.39 -17.90 12.86
N SER A 699 -2.62 -18.93 12.05
CA SER A 699 -3.17 -20.19 12.54
C SER A 699 -2.69 -21.38 11.71
N LEU A 700 -2.51 -22.51 12.39
CA LEU A 700 -2.38 -23.82 11.78
C LEU A 700 -3.52 -24.68 12.29
N VAL A 701 -4.38 -25.09 11.37
CA VAL A 701 -5.52 -25.95 11.66
C VAL A 701 -5.55 -27.15 10.73
N GLN A 702 -6.25 -28.19 11.13
CA GLN A 702 -6.62 -29.29 10.24
C GLN A 702 -8.14 -29.34 10.16
N TYR A 703 -8.66 -29.34 8.92
CA TYR A 703 -10.07 -29.46 8.68
C TYR A 703 -10.58 -30.85 9.08
N GLY A 704 -11.82 -30.92 9.56
CA GLY A 704 -12.60 -32.16 9.59
C GLY A 704 -13.67 -32.17 8.50
N ILE A 705 -14.04 -33.38 8.08
CA ILE A 705 -15.05 -33.69 7.08
C ILE A 705 -16.15 -34.53 7.74
N ASP A 706 -15.82 -35.77 8.09
CA ASP A 706 -16.71 -36.74 8.73
C ASP A 706 -16.33 -36.91 10.22
N GLU A 707 -15.04 -36.80 10.55
CA GLU A 707 -14.48 -36.76 11.90
C GLU A 707 -13.45 -35.63 12.05
N HIS A 708 -12.97 -35.34 13.28
CA HIS A 708 -11.81 -34.46 13.44
C HIS A 708 -10.56 -35.13 12.84
N ARG A 709 -9.67 -34.32 12.23
CA ARG A 709 -8.35 -34.73 11.72
C ARG A 709 -8.37 -35.67 10.50
N ASP A 710 -9.48 -35.73 9.77
CA ASP A 710 -9.62 -36.51 8.53
C ASP A 710 -9.50 -35.67 7.25
N GLY A 711 -9.37 -34.34 7.37
CA GLY A 711 -9.16 -33.42 6.26
C GLY A 711 -7.73 -32.86 6.19
N SER A 712 -7.53 -31.94 5.24
CA SER A 712 -6.24 -31.28 5.02
C SER A 712 -5.89 -30.25 6.09
N PHE A 713 -4.58 -30.01 6.23
CA PHE A 713 -4.07 -28.86 6.97
C PHE A 713 -4.29 -27.56 6.20
N ALA A 714 -4.58 -26.50 6.95
CA ALA A 714 -4.59 -25.13 6.48
C ALA A 714 -3.68 -24.27 7.33
N PHE A 715 -2.82 -23.52 6.66
CA PHE A 715 -1.89 -22.60 7.27
C PHE A 715 -2.19 -21.18 6.79
N THR A 716 -2.62 -20.35 7.75
CA THR A 716 -2.78 -18.91 7.58
C THR A 716 -1.59 -18.26 8.30
N PRO A 717 -0.62 -17.65 7.60
CA PRO A 717 0.46 -16.97 8.29
C PRO A 717 -0.05 -15.69 8.96
N PRO A 718 0.67 -15.17 9.96
CA PRO A 718 0.33 -13.87 10.56
C PRO A 718 0.24 -12.77 9.49
N ALA A 719 -0.68 -11.81 9.69
CA ALA A 719 -0.81 -10.66 8.81
C ALA A 719 0.46 -9.79 8.83
N VAL A 720 0.85 -9.23 7.69
CA VAL A 720 2.01 -8.31 7.58
C VAL A 720 1.88 -7.15 8.56
N ALA A 721 0.65 -6.64 8.70
CA ALA A 721 0.31 -5.64 9.69
C ALA A 721 -1.18 -5.74 10.03
N ASN A 722 -1.48 -5.90 11.32
CA ASN A 722 -2.83 -6.21 11.77
C ASN A 722 -3.54 -4.98 12.34
N THR A 723 -4.85 -4.90 12.11
CA THR A 723 -5.78 -3.89 12.65
C THR A 723 -7.12 -4.45 13.11
N TRP A 724 -7.39 -5.71 12.79
CA TRP A 724 -8.51 -6.50 13.29
C TRP A 724 -7.92 -7.66 14.10
N PRO A 725 -7.55 -7.44 15.38
CA PRO A 725 -6.96 -8.48 16.22
C PRO A 725 -8.00 -9.54 16.60
N ARG A 726 -8.45 -10.32 15.62
CA ARG A 726 -9.22 -11.53 15.85
C ARG A 726 -8.37 -12.45 16.74
N ARG A 727 -9.05 -13.22 17.58
CA ARG A 727 -8.42 -14.11 18.55
C ARG A 727 -9.17 -15.43 18.58
N TRP A 728 -8.48 -16.50 18.87
CA TRP A 728 -9.04 -17.80 19.19
C TRP A 728 -8.71 -18.12 20.65
N MET A 729 -9.64 -17.77 21.53
CA MET A 729 -9.52 -17.96 22.97
C MET A 729 -10.76 -18.70 23.48
N PRO A 730 -10.93 -19.99 23.12
CA PRO A 730 -12.09 -20.72 23.58
C PRO A 730 -12.10 -20.81 25.11
N VAL A 731 -13.28 -20.60 25.70
CA VAL A 731 -13.63 -21.18 27.00
C VAL A 731 -13.54 -22.72 26.84
N GLU A 732 -13.70 -23.60 27.82
CA GLU A 732 -13.46 -25.05 27.58
C GLU A 732 -12.07 -25.39 26.96
N ARG A 733 -11.79 -26.67 26.74
CA ARG A 733 -10.56 -27.14 26.09
C ARG A 733 -10.99 -28.00 24.91
N GLY A 734 -10.18 -28.00 23.86
CA GLY A 734 -10.40 -28.87 22.72
C GLY A 734 -10.36 -30.34 23.11
N GLY A 735 -11.06 -31.17 22.34
CA GLY A 735 -10.93 -32.63 22.42
C GLY A 735 -9.53 -33.10 22.02
N ASN A 736 -9.16 -34.29 22.46
CA ASN A 736 -7.89 -34.95 22.11
C ASN A 736 -6.62 -34.05 22.14
N PRO A 737 -6.41 -33.22 23.18
CA PRO A 737 -5.21 -32.39 23.26
C PRO A 737 -3.97 -33.28 23.52
N TRP A 738 -2.82 -32.90 22.96
CA TRP A 738 -1.55 -33.53 23.31
C TRP A 738 -1.05 -33.06 24.69
N GLU A 739 -0.10 -33.79 25.27
CA GLU A 739 0.48 -33.41 26.56
C GLU A 739 1.14 -32.03 26.49
N GLY A 740 0.77 -31.14 27.40
CA GLY A 740 1.27 -29.76 27.43
C GLY A 740 0.57 -28.80 26.45
N ALA A 741 -0.45 -29.25 25.71
CA ALA A 741 -1.16 -28.39 24.77
C ALA A 741 -1.80 -27.16 25.45
N PRO A 742 -1.69 -25.97 24.84
CA PRO A 742 -2.40 -24.77 25.30
C PRO A 742 -3.92 -24.98 25.23
N ARG A 743 -4.69 -24.15 25.94
CA ARG A 743 -6.15 -24.31 26.03
C ARG A 743 -6.83 -24.20 24.66
N TYR A 744 -6.28 -23.37 23.79
CA TYR A 744 -6.80 -23.13 22.44
C TYR A 744 -6.62 -24.32 21.49
N ALA A 745 -5.82 -25.33 21.86
CA ALA A 745 -5.43 -26.42 20.98
C ALA A 745 -6.25 -27.69 21.22
N GLY A 746 -6.42 -28.48 20.15
CA GLY A 746 -7.21 -29.70 20.12
C GLY A 746 -8.39 -29.62 19.15
N ASP A 747 -9.36 -30.50 19.35
CA ASP A 747 -10.51 -30.73 18.47
C ASP A 747 -11.68 -29.82 18.91
N PHE A 748 -12.23 -29.04 17.98
CA PHE A 748 -13.30 -28.07 18.21
C PHE A 748 -14.34 -28.09 17.08
N GLU A 749 -15.47 -27.44 17.33
CA GLU A 749 -16.38 -26.96 16.29
C GLU A 749 -16.23 -25.44 16.17
N ASP A 750 -16.22 -24.91 14.95
CA ASP A 750 -16.38 -23.47 14.75
C ASP A 750 -17.83 -23.02 15.02
N GLY A 751 -18.12 -21.72 14.89
CA GLY A 751 -19.46 -21.19 15.13
C GLY A 751 -20.55 -21.73 14.19
N PHE A 752 -20.19 -22.41 13.09
CA PHE A 752 -21.10 -23.05 12.15
C PHE A 752 -21.28 -24.55 12.40
N GLY A 753 -20.54 -25.13 13.34
CA GLY A 753 -20.49 -26.57 13.58
C GLY A 753 -19.50 -27.32 12.68
N ASN A 754 -18.63 -26.62 11.94
CA ASN A 754 -17.60 -27.30 11.17
C ASN A 754 -16.54 -27.89 12.10
N LEU A 755 -16.16 -29.15 11.87
CA LEU A 755 -15.12 -29.81 12.63
C LEU A 755 -13.74 -29.21 12.28
N VAL A 756 -12.98 -28.84 13.31
CA VAL A 756 -11.64 -28.28 13.14
C VAL A 756 -10.73 -28.72 14.27
N THR A 757 -9.50 -29.07 13.94
CA THR A 757 -8.44 -29.27 14.93
C THR A 757 -7.50 -28.08 14.89
N VAL A 758 -7.34 -27.38 16.01
CA VAL A 758 -6.45 -26.23 16.12
C VAL A 758 -5.12 -26.68 16.70
N PHE A 759 -4.03 -26.45 15.97
CA PHE A 759 -2.68 -26.79 16.40
C PHE A 759 -1.95 -25.59 16.98
N VAL A 760 -1.96 -24.47 16.24
CA VAL A 760 -1.24 -23.25 16.61
C VAL A 760 -2.12 -22.04 16.28
N VAL A 761 -2.12 -21.03 17.15
CA VAL A 761 -2.70 -19.70 16.86
C VAL A 761 -1.81 -18.59 17.43
N THR A 762 -1.63 -17.52 16.66
CA THR A 762 -0.83 -16.35 17.05
C THR A 762 -1.73 -15.26 17.65
N ASN A 763 -2.38 -15.60 18.76
CA ASN A 763 -3.31 -14.68 19.43
C ASN A 763 -2.66 -13.31 19.70
N PRO A 764 -3.42 -12.19 19.63
CA PRO A 764 -2.96 -10.89 20.12
C PRO A 764 -2.55 -10.98 21.59
N GLU A 765 -1.41 -10.36 21.94
CA GLU A 765 -0.77 -10.51 23.24
C GLU A 765 -0.13 -9.20 23.71
N ASP A 766 -0.22 -8.87 25.01
CA ASP A 766 0.49 -7.72 25.60
C ASP A 766 1.99 -8.03 25.70
N ARG A 767 2.73 -7.71 24.63
CA ARG A 767 4.17 -7.98 24.50
C ARG A 767 5.03 -6.88 25.10
N ARG A 768 4.45 -5.70 25.31
CA ARG A 768 5.15 -4.49 25.79
C ARG A 768 6.24 -3.98 24.86
N LEU A 769 6.16 -4.33 23.58
CA LEU A 769 7.01 -3.79 22.52
C LEU A 769 6.34 -2.55 21.91
N GLU A 770 7.12 -1.52 21.58
CA GLU A 770 6.60 -0.31 20.93
C GLU A 770 6.90 -0.31 19.43
N PRO A 771 5.95 0.09 18.55
CA PRO A 771 4.62 0.58 18.90
C PRO A 771 3.67 -0.58 19.25
N ARG A 772 3.05 -0.52 20.43
CA ARG A 772 2.13 -1.57 20.91
C ARG A 772 1.00 -1.89 19.94
N ARG A 773 0.49 -0.87 19.24
CA ARG A 773 -0.58 -1.03 18.24
C ARG A 773 -0.17 -1.83 17.01
N LEU A 774 1.12 -2.07 16.80
CA LEU A 774 1.61 -3.00 15.80
C LEU A 774 1.85 -4.35 16.47
N PHE A 775 2.76 -4.38 17.45
CA PHE A 775 3.35 -5.63 17.94
C PHE A 775 2.44 -6.44 18.86
N ASP A 776 1.53 -5.80 19.60
CA ASP A 776 0.58 -6.51 20.45
C ASP A 776 -0.52 -7.22 19.62
N LEU A 777 -0.61 -6.94 18.30
CA LEU A 777 -1.60 -7.53 17.39
C LEU A 777 -1.05 -8.72 16.58
N SER A 778 0.10 -9.25 17.01
CA SER A 778 0.80 -10.41 16.46
C SER A 778 1.01 -10.38 14.93
N PRO A 779 1.58 -9.31 14.34
CA PRO A 779 1.95 -9.25 12.92
C PRO A 779 3.15 -10.15 12.59
N GLY A 780 3.32 -10.51 11.33
CA GLY A 780 4.42 -11.35 10.88
C GLY A 780 4.29 -11.82 9.43
N TYR A 781 4.90 -12.97 9.15
CA TYR A 781 4.87 -13.65 7.86
C TYR A 781 5.11 -15.15 8.05
N GLY A 782 4.86 -15.95 7.00
CA GLY A 782 5.14 -17.39 7.02
C GLY A 782 6.24 -17.80 6.03
N ILE A 783 7.02 -18.81 6.40
CA ILE A 783 7.92 -19.54 5.50
C ILE A 783 7.46 -21.00 5.46
N VAL A 784 7.39 -21.57 4.26
CA VAL A 784 7.04 -22.98 4.05
C VAL A 784 8.16 -23.63 3.27
N GLU A 785 8.81 -24.63 3.86
CA GLU A 785 9.75 -25.47 3.14
C GLU A 785 9.05 -26.75 2.67
N VAL A 786 9.29 -27.14 1.42
CA VAL A 786 8.79 -28.39 0.84
C VAL A 786 9.97 -29.27 0.45
N ASP A 787 10.09 -30.44 1.09
CA ASP A 787 11.12 -31.41 0.76
C ASP A 787 10.91 -31.98 -0.66
N PRO A 788 11.95 -32.00 -1.52
CA PRO A 788 11.80 -32.42 -2.90
C PRO A 788 11.68 -33.94 -3.08
N GLU A 789 12.08 -34.75 -2.11
CA GLU A 789 12.06 -36.21 -2.21
C GLU A 789 10.72 -36.79 -1.73
N ASP A 790 10.32 -36.46 -0.51
CA ASP A 790 9.13 -37.04 0.11
C ASP A 790 7.93 -36.09 0.18
N GLY A 791 8.13 -34.80 -0.10
CA GLY A 791 7.08 -33.78 -0.05
C GLY A 791 6.69 -33.38 1.37
N SER A 792 7.43 -33.76 2.41
CA SER A 792 7.22 -33.27 3.77
C SER A 792 7.34 -31.75 3.83
N LEU A 793 6.62 -31.16 4.79
CA LEU A 793 6.50 -29.72 4.94
C LEU A 793 7.10 -29.29 6.27
N LEU A 794 7.87 -28.21 6.26
CA LEU A 794 8.21 -27.43 7.45
C LEU A 794 7.50 -26.09 7.36
N LEU A 795 6.62 -25.82 8.31
CA LEU A 795 5.88 -24.56 8.39
C LEU A 795 6.52 -23.68 9.46
N GLU A 796 6.73 -22.42 9.15
CA GLU A 796 7.32 -21.42 10.04
C GLU A 796 6.43 -20.18 10.09
N ALA A 797 6.30 -19.56 11.26
CA ALA A 797 5.61 -18.29 11.42
C ALA A 797 6.48 -17.32 12.22
N TRP A 798 6.97 -16.30 11.53
CA TRP A 798 7.93 -15.35 12.06
C TRP A 798 7.21 -14.08 12.54
N PRO A 799 7.37 -13.68 13.81
CA PRO A 799 6.91 -12.38 14.28
C PRO A 799 7.61 -11.25 13.53
N ARG A 800 6.88 -10.17 13.23
CA ARG A 800 7.44 -9.04 12.49
C ARG A 800 8.72 -8.49 13.11
N TRP A 801 8.86 -8.50 14.44
CA TRP A 801 10.03 -7.98 15.17
C TRP A 801 11.20 -8.97 15.31
N ALA A 802 11.03 -10.24 14.94
CA ALA A 802 12.06 -11.25 15.08
C ALA A 802 13.06 -11.13 13.92
N ASP A 803 14.36 -11.07 14.21
CA ASP A 803 15.42 -11.11 13.19
C ASP A 803 15.89 -12.55 12.95
N PRO A 804 15.59 -13.19 11.81
CA PRO A 804 15.97 -14.58 11.55
C PRO A 804 17.48 -14.82 11.44
N THR A 805 18.30 -13.76 11.36
CA THR A 805 19.77 -13.88 11.34
C THR A 805 20.37 -14.04 12.74
N GLU A 806 19.58 -13.79 13.78
CA GLU A 806 19.95 -13.94 15.18
C GLU A 806 19.34 -15.23 15.79
N ASP A 807 19.59 -15.48 17.08
CA ASP A 807 18.88 -16.52 17.85
C ASP A 807 17.46 -16.05 18.22
N ALA A 808 16.67 -15.74 17.19
CA ALA A 808 15.31 -15.22 17.33
C ALA A 808 14.26 -16.34 17.34
N GLN A 809 13.20 -16.11 18.10
CA GLN A 809 12.12 -17.07 18.26
C GLN A 809 10.97 -16.79 17.28
N GLN A 810 10.47 -17.87 16.67
CA GLN A 810 9.21 -17.89 15.95
C GLN A 810 8.03 -17.77 16.92
N TYR A 811 6.80 -17.65 16.41
CA TYR A 811 5.63 -17.79 17.27
C TYR A 811 5.56 -19.19 17.89
N ASP A 812 5.09 -19.26 19.15
CA ASP A 812 4.97 -20.51 19.88
C ASP A 812 4.20 -21.57 19.08
N GLY A 813 4.78 -22.77 18.97
CA GLY A 813 4.24 -23.88 18.17
C GLY A 813 4.87 -24.02 16.79
N PHE A 814 5.70 -23.05 16.37
CA PHE A 814 6.51 -23.13 15.15
C PHE A 814 8.01 -23.29 15.48
N PRO A 815 8.80 -23.94 14.60
CA PRO A 815 8.38 -24.55 13.34
C PRO A 815 7.51 -25.82 13.55
N PHE A 816 6.67 -26.14 12.57
CA PHE A 816 5.75 -27.29 12.61
C PHE A 816 5.97 -28.20 11.39
N GLU A 817 6.21 -29.48 11.63
CA GLU A 817 6.42 -30.47 10.56
C GLU A 817 5.12 -31.20 10.19
N ILE A 818 4.84 -31.31 8.88
CA ILE A 818 3.74 -32.13 8.35
C ILE A 818 4.36 -33.19 7.43
N PRO A 819 4.38 -34.48 7.84
CA PRO A 819 4.82 -35.55 6.95
C PRO A 819 3.83 -35.73 5.81
N ARG A 820 4.28 -36.34 4.70
CA ARG A 820 3.35 -36.80 3.65
C ARG A 820 2.53 -37.99 4.13
N ALA A 821 1.24 -38.02 3.79
CA ALA A 821 0.41 -39.19 4.06
C ALA A 821 0.99 -40.41 3.31
N ALA A 822 1.07 -41.56 4.00
CA ALA A 822 1.47 -42.80 3.35
C ALA A 822 0.44 -43.17 2.25
N PRO A 823 0.89 -43.57 1.04
CA PRO A 823 0.02 -43.83 -0.10
C PRO A 823 -0.93 -45.01 0.09
#